data_AF-A0A6V2D782-F1
#
_entry.id   AF-A0A6V2D782-F1
#
_cell.length_a   1.000
_cell.length_b   1.000
_cell.length_c   1.000
_cell.angle_alpha   90.00
_cell.angle_beta   90.00
_cell.angle_gamma   90.00
#
_symmetry.space_group_name_H-M   'P 1'
#
loop_
_entity.id
_entity.type
_entity.pdbx_description
1 polymer ?
#
loop_
_entity_poly.entity_id
_entity_poly.type
_entity_poly.pdbx_seq_one_letter_code
_entity_poly.pdbx_strand_id
1 'polypeptide(L)'
;MYSAAARASRQAARSVSRSSTLSRRSSAHTLTRSSRIAIPTATSALFRGRIPALFYSTERVLELRTGKKKEFQPRTVYDASHEKENCGVGLVASLKSVPTRKIVVDAIEMLERMSHRGGCGCDPMSGDGAGALFGMPDAFMRSKAKDSFGVELPALGEYAVSNVFFPHGNAQALVDCKTILERLAKERGLKVIGWRPVPVDNSMLGRDPLDSEPVTEQFFVTNTGSKKYDLRTFERELLRIRKMCEDEAAAMLGPESGFYINSLSSQTITYKGQLTPEQVIQYYLDLQDPAFISHMSLVHSRFSTNTFPSWERAQPIRMMCHNGEINTLRGNKNWMYSRGGIMASDYFGNSTQQLLPATSDNMSDSGNLDSVLELLSKASDRSLPECVMMMIPEAWQDNHNLTDSKKAFYEYNSCVMEPWDGPAMVAFTDGRYIGATLDRNGLRPSRFYVTKDDHVLLSSEIGVIPDLPDSEVKIKHRLEPGKMFLVDFETERIVPDDEIKEVIAAQKPYAEWVQNGLIDLEKWAASGDKQTGKIDFEQSNRRFNMFGYSSEKLEMLLLPMAVGGKEALGSMGNDAALAVLSEKPRQVNDYFKQLFAQVTNPPIDPIREEIVMSLVCPVGPERNLLSEPGPSHCERLNVRHPVLTLEEMNALKGKYIKPDGSVGFSTHVIDCTFPAGSGPDGMIHALERICDEAADAIQGEIGEKGVEGVILSDRLAGPDRMALPSLIAVGAVHQHLLRTKQRPKAAIFAEAGDCKEVHDYATIFGYGCDGVCPYVAYEALCKMNHDGLVEAKAKSEFTDDEIIANYRKAAAKGLLKVMSKMGISTLQSYKGAQVFEAVGLSDEIVDRCFTGTTTRIQGTDFEALYRDLERFHKAGYPDHESDSLLVQSDGQLHYRDGGEAHLNTPAGMVNLQIAARTNSREAYKEFSRITNEQNKKVTLRGQLKFKFDPSRSIPLDEVEPVSEIVKRFATGAMSLGSISQEAHETLAMAMNALGGRSNTGEGGEDPKRFLDNRRSSIKQVASGRFGVTSHYLANSDQIQIKMAQGAKPGEGGELPGFKVSEYIGKNRGTTPGVGLISPPPHHDIYSIEDLAQLIHDLKNAQPKGEVSVKLVSEVGVGVVAAGVTKVSFLVLHLNRSIHHIFHDISDICTFSNLYEGFSRSCNCQWPRWRNGSSGMDRPQGCRPSLGAGAC
;
A
#
# COMPACT_ATOMS: atom_id res chain seq x y z
N MET A 1 52.76 -16.12 -27.05
CA MET A 1 53.81 -15.79 -26.06
C MET A 1 53.36 -16.40 -24.74
N TYR A 2 53.96 -17.51 -24.28
CA TYR A 2 55.06 -17.56 -23.29
C TYR A 2 54.68 -16.91 -21.95
N SER A 3 54.74 -17.55 -20.78
CA SER A 3 55.34 -18.84 -20.32
C SER A 3 54.33 -19.73 -19.56
N ALA A 4 54.40 -21.06 -19.37
CA ALA A 4 55.41 -22.14 -19.52
C ALA A 4 56.08 -22.70 -18.23
N ALA A 5 55.48 -23.75 -17.63
CA ALA A 5 56.08 -24.88 -16.85
C ALA A 5 54.93 -25.89 -16.51
N ALA A 6 54.91 -27.20 -16.85
CA ALA A 6 55.82 -28.35 -16.59
C ALA A 6 55.80 -28.79 -15.10
N ARG A 7 55.52 -30.04 -14.66
CA ARG A 7 55.75 -31.44 -15.17
C ARG A 7 54.73 -32.43 -14.50
N ALA A 8 54.65 -33.76 -14.72
CA ALA A 8 54.79 -34.66 -15.89
C ALA A 8 54.53 -36.16 -15.50
N SER A 9 54.05 -37.02 -16.42
CA SER A 9 54.24 -38.51 -16.47
C SER A 9 53.57 -39.41 -15.38
N ARG A 10 53.30 -40.73 -15.52
CA ARG A 10 53.33 -41.73 -16.64
C ARG A 10 52.62 -43.06 -16.25
N GLN A 11 52.09 -43.82 -17.24
CA GLN A 11 51.94 -45.31 -17.31
C GLN A 11 51.04 -46.07 -16.27
N ALA A 12 50.63 -47.34 -16.47
CA ALA A 12 50.15 -48.08 -17.67
C ALA A 12 49.59 -49.51 -17.36
N ALA A 13 48.52 -49.92 -18.08
CA ALA A 13 48.24 -51.26 -18.65
C ALA A 13 47.76 -52.51 -17.82
N ARG A 14 46.88 -53.31 -18.49
CA ARG A 14 46.55 -54.77 -18.36
C ARG A 14 45.69 -55.24 -17.15
N SER A 15 44.87 -56.32 -17.19
CA SER A 15 44.28 -57.14 -18.30
C SER A 15 43.34 -58.29 -17.80
N VAL A 16 42.45 -58.83 -18.67
CA VAL A 16 41.96 -60.27 -18.71
C VAL A 16 40.98 -60.74 -17.58
N SER A 17 39.97 -61.63 -17.74
CA SER A 17 39.24 -62.23 -18.90
C SER A 17 38.01 -63.12 -18.50
N ARG A 18 37.16 -63.53 -19.48
CA ARG A 18 36.29 -64.77 -19.57
C ARG A 18 35.08 -64.92 -18.61
N SER A 19 34.00 -65.69 -18.88
CA SER A 19 33.42 -66.32 -20.12
C SER A 19 32.01 -66.97 -19.86
N SER A 20 31.31 -67.41 -20.95
CA SER A 20 30.34 -68.55 -21.04
C SER A 20 28.95 -68.48 -20.31
N THR A 21 27.79 -69.05 -20.73
CA THR A 21 27.33 -69.85 -21.93
C THR A 21 25.77 -70.07 -21.98
N LEU A 22 25.20 -70.43 -23.16
CA LEU A 22 23.95 -71.24 -23.41
C LEU A 22 22.56 -70.64 -22.98
N SER A 23 21.33 -71.09 -23.33
CA SER A 23 20.65 -71.92 -24.40
C SER A 23 19.16 -72.16 -23.99
N ARG A 24 18.06 -72.35 -24.77
CA ARG A 24 17.61 -72.27 -26.19
C ARG A 24 16.06 -72.45 -26.26
N ARG A 25 15.31 -71.75 -27.16
CA ARG A 25 14.01 -72.15 -27.83
C ARG A 25 12.75 -72.35 -26.93
N SER A 26 11.47 -72.37 -27.38
CA SER A 26 10.68 -72.11 -28.63
C SER A 26 9.15 -72.31 -28.34
N SER A 27 8.11 -71.87 -29.08
CA SER A 27 7.87 -70.87 -30.16
C SER A 27 6.37 -70.84 -30.59
N ALA A 28 5.89 -69.76 -31.26
CA ALA A 28 4.59 -69.60 -31.97
C ALA A 28 3.31 -69.40 -31.11
N HIS A 29 2.27 -68.66 -31.51
CA HIS A 29 1.97 -67.84 -32.73
C HIS A 29 1.83 -66.32 -32.33
N THR A 30 1.10 -65.35 -32.93
CA THR A 30 0.09 -65.26 -34.02
C THR A 30 0.02 -63.83 -34.65
N LEU A 31 -0.37 -63.76 -35.93
CA LEU A 31 -0.89 -62.63 -36.75
C LEU A 31 -0.55 -61.14 -36.42
N THR A 32 0.42 -60.63 -37.19
CA THR A 32 0.48 -59.32 -37.89
C THR A 32 -0.54 -58.20 -37.62
N ARG A 33 -0.05 -56.98 -37.35
CA ARG A 33 -0.66 -55.71 -37.80
C ARG A 33 0.40 -54.61 -37.97
N SER A 34 0.25 -53.75 -38.98
CA SER A 34 1.03 -52.53 -39.24
C SER A 34 0.07 -51.33 -39.33
N SER A 35 0.48 -50.07 -39.16
CA SER A 35 1.64 -49.50 -38.46
C SER A 35 1.41 -47.99 -38.28
N ARG A 36 1.39 -47.48 -37.03
CA ARG A 36 1.60 -46.06 -36.69
C ARG A 36 2.22 -46.02 -35.29
N ILE A 37 3.20 -45.13 -35.10
CA ILE A 37 4.14 -45.19 -33.97
C ILE A 37 3.63 -44.33 -32.82
N ALA A 38 3.70 -44.87 -31.61
CA ALA A 38 3.60 -44.15 -30.33
C ALA A 38 4.77 -44.60 -29.43
N ILE A 39 5.23 -43.73 -28.53
CA ILE A 39 6.33 -44.00 -27.61
C ILE A 39 5.94 -43.63 -26.18
N PRO A 40 5.71 -44.65 -25.34
CA PRO A 40 6.10 -44.65 -23.93
C PRO A 40 6.82 -45.97 -23.57
N THR A 41 7.57 -46.17 -22.48
CA THR A 41 8.18 -45.34 -21.41
C THR A 41 9.15 -46.26 -20.66
N ALA A 42 10.31 -45.79 -20.17
CA ALA A 42 11.13 -46.59 -19.24
C ALA A 42 12.07 -45.76 -18.33
N THR A 43 11.89 -45.92 -17.02
CA THR A 43 12.90 -45.80 -15.97
C THR A 43 13.87 -47.01 -16.03
N SER A 44 15.09 -47.03 -15.45
CA SER A 44 15.91 -46.04 -14.72
C SER A 44 17.38 -46.51 -14.65
N ALA A 45 18.21 -45.76 -13.90
CA ALA A 45 19.43 -46.19 -13.18
C ALA A 45 20.83 -46.11 -13.85
N LEU A 46 21.68 -45.33 -13.17
CA LEU A 46 23.13 -45.53 -12.93
C LEU A 46 24.13 -45.44 -14.11
N PHE A 47 24.79 -44.29 -14.19
CA PHE A 47 26.25 -44.26 -14.05
C PHE A 47 26.71 -43.05 -13.21
N ARG A 48 27.59 -43.27 -12.22
CA ARG A 48 28.16 -42.20 -11.39
C ARG A 48 29.41 -41.64 -12.07
N GLY A 49 29.43 -40.33 -12.34
CA GLY A 49 30.62 -39.58 -12.74
C GLY A 49 30.57 -38.17 -12.14
N ARG A 50 31.52 -37.81 -11.28
CA ARG A 50 31.56 -36.48 -10.64
C ARG A 50 31.98 -35.42 -11.67
N ILE A 51 31.03 -34.61 -12.11
CA ILE A 51 31.30 -33.27 -12.63
C ILE A 51 31.05 -32.29 -11.47
N PRO A 52 31.97 -31.36 -11.15
CA PRO A 52 31.67 -30.31 -10.19
C PRO A 52 30.64 -29.36 -10.80
N ALA A 53 29.43 -29.35 -10.25
CA ALA A 53 28.38 -28.43 -10.64
C ALA A 53 28.71 -27.02 -10.11
N LEU A 54 29.52 -26.29 -10.88
CA LEU A 54 29.67 -24.85 -10.73
C LEU A 54 28.37 -24.19 -11.18
N PHE A 55 27.41 -24.10 -10.27
CA PHE A 55 26.17 -23.37 -10.47
C PHE A 55 26.50 -21.89 -10.65
N TYR A 56 26.24 -21.39 -11.86
CA TYR A 56 26.26 -19.96 -12.14
C TYR A 56 24.95 -19.35 -11.68
N SER A 57 25.00 -18.15 -11.08
CA SER A 57 23.80 -17.38 -10.74
C SER A 57 22.92 -17.16 -11.97
N THR A 58 21.61 -17.00 -11.75
CA THR A 58 20.62 -16.81 -12.82
C THR A 58 20.99 -15.64 -13.75
N GLU A 59 21.55 -14.55 -13.20
CA GLU A 59 22.09 -13.43 -13.98
C GLU A 59 23.22 -13.86 -14.94
N ARG A 60 24.14 -14.69 -14.48
CA ARG A 60 25.28 -15.14 -15.28
C ARG A 60 24.89 -16.20 -16.32
N VAL A 61 23.80 -16.95 -16.07
CA VAL A 61 23.12 -17.75 -17.10
C VAL A 61 22.44 -16.86 -18.16
N LEU A 62 21.89 -15.71 -17.77
CA LEU A 62 21.29 -14.73 -18.68
C LEU A 62 22.34 -13.96 -19.51
N GLU A 63 23.46 -13.52 -18.91
CA GLU A 63 24.59 -12.92 -19.65
C GLU A 63 25.12 -13.90 -20.72
N LEU A 64 25.35 -15.17 -20.34
CA LEU A 64 25.85 -16.21 -21.26
C LEU A 64 24.85 -16.58 -22.36
N ARG A 65 23.54 -16.39 -22.15
CA ARG A 65 22.51 -16.63 -23.17
C ARG A 65 22.25 -15.45 -24.11
N THR A 66 22.42 -14.22 -23.63
CA THR A 66 22.01 -13.01 -24.38
C THR A 66 23.18 -12.22 -24.98
N GLY A 67 24.40 -12.41 -24.49
CA GLY A 67 25.59 -11.67 -24.93
C GLY A 67 25.59 -10.17 -24.60
N LYS A 68 24.50 -9.66 -23.99
CA LYS A 68 24.39 -8.29 -23.50
C LYS A 68 24.67 -8.30 -22.00
N LYS A 69 25.61 -7.45 -21.56
CA LYS A 69 25.58 -6.99 -20.17
C LYS A 69 24.27 -6.27 -19.93
N LYS A 70 23.68 -6.48 -18.76
CA LYS A 70 22.60 -5.64 -18.24
C LYS A 70 23.19 -4.24 -18.04
N GLU A 71 22.92 -3.32 -18.96
CA GLU A 71 23.33 -1.93 -18.77
C GLU A 71 22.67 -1.43 -17.48
N PHE A 72 23.48 -0.88 -16.58
CA PHE A 72 23.02 -0.36 -15.31
C PHE A 72 22.38 1.01 -15.56
N GLN A 73 21.22 1.01 -16.23
CA GLN A 73 20.39 2.20 -16.33
C GLN A 73 20.11 2.69 -14.90
N PRO A 74 20.31 3.99 -14.62
CA PRO A 74 20.10 4.53 -13.29
C PRO A 74 18.61 4.49 -12.97
N ARG A 75 18.16 3.40 -12.33
CA ARG A 75 16.84 3.32 -11.71
C ARG A 75 16.69 4.53 -10.80
N THR A 76 15.74 5.40 -11.14
CA THR A 76 15.34 6.52 -10.28
C THR A 76 14.73 5.97 -8.99
N VAL A 77 14.70 6.78 -7.94
CA VAL A 77 14.00 6.43 -6.67
C VAL A 77 12.47 6.64 -6.82
N TYR A 78 12.01 7.00 -8.03
CA TYR A 78 10.62 7.12 -8.41
C TYR A 78 10.12 5.78 -8.97
N ASP A 79 8.91 5.40 -8.58
CA ASP A 79 8.20 4.22 -9.09
C ASP A 79 6.72 4.64 -9.27
N ALA A 80 6.16 4.41 -10.46
CA ALA A 80 4.80 4.80 -10.80
C ALA A 80 3.73 4.06 -9.96
N SER A 81 4.07 2.90 -9.38
CA SER A 81 3.19 2.15 -8.48
C SER A 81 3.00 2.79 -7.10
N HIS A 82 3.67 3.92 -6.84
CA HIS A 82 3.50 4.73 -5.62
C HIS A 82 2.75 6.06 -5.89
N GLU A 83 2.20 6.25 -7.08
CA GLU A 83 1.36 7.41 -7.42
C GLU A 83 -0.01 7.34 -6.74
N LYS A 84 -0.52 8.51 -6.34
CA LYS A 84 -1.79 8.65 -5.62
C LYS A 84 -2.58 9.86 -6.14
N GLU A 85 -3.90 9.74 -6.18
CA GLU A 85 -4.85 10.71 -6.74
C GLU A 85 -5.79 11.24 -5.65
N ASN A 86 -6.29 12.47 -5.77
CA ASN A 86 -7.35 13.06 -4.94
C ASN A 86 -8.01 14.20 -5.74
N CYS A 87 -9.30 14.49 -5.56
CA CYS A 87 -10.08 15.07 -6.68
C CYS A 87 -11.20 16.05 -6.27
N GLY A 88 -11.75 16.74 -7.27
CA GLY A 88 -13.13 17.24 -7.26
C GLY A 88 -14.01 16.34 -8.15
N VAL A 89 -15.18 15.91 -7.65
CA VAL A 89 -16.14 15.10 -8.42
C VAL A 89 -17.54 15.71 -8.38
N GLY A 90 -18.21 15.67 -9.53
CA GLY A 90 -19.54 16.24 -9.75
C GLY A 90 -20.46 15.33 -10.59
N LEU A 91 -21.76 15.56 -10.44
CA LEU A 91 -22.85 14.85 -11.10
C LEU A 91 -23.97 15.86 -11.40
N VAL A 92 -24.48 15.82 -12.63
CA VAL A 92 -25.65 16.58 -13.08
C VAL A 92 -26.59 15.63 -13.83
N ALA A 93 -27.88 15.61 -13.49
CA ALA A 93 -28.86 14.74 -14.18
C ALA A 93 -30.28 15.33 -14.19
N SER A 94 -31.10 14.94 -15.16
CA SER A 94 -32.56 15.10 -15.12
C SER A 94 -33.20 13.83 -14.56
N LEU A 95 -34.05 13.91 -13.53
CA LEU A 95 -34.76 12.74 -13.00
C LEU A 95 -35.61 12.04 -14.07
N LYS A 96 -36.17 12.81 -15.00
CA LYS A 96 -37.05 12.33 -16.08
C LYS A 96 -36.30 12.00 -17.36
N SER A 97 -34.98 11.81 -17.28
CA SER A 97 -34.14 11.38 -18.40
C SER A 97 -34.18 12.32 -19.62
N VAL A 98 -34.59 13.58 -19.44
CA VAL A 98 -34.75 14.56 -20.53
C VAL A 98 -33.39 15.10 -20.94
N PRO A 99 -32.93 14.89 -22.18
CA PRO A 99 -31.64 15.42 -22.62
C PRO A 99 -31.74 16.92 -22.87
N THR A 100 -30.87 17.71 -22.24
CA THR A 100 -30.82 19.16 -22.42
C THR A 100 -29.41 19.67 -22.66
N ARG A 101 -29.31 20.87 -23.23
CA ARG A 101 -28.04 21.60 -23.31
C ARG A 101 -27.62 22.15 -21.94
N LYS A 102 -28.59 22.45 -21.06
CA LYS A 102 -28.34 22.96 -19.71
C LYS A 102 -27.50 21.98 -18.88
N ILE A 103 -27.82 20.69 -18.92
CA ILE A 103 -27.08 19.65 -18.19
C ILE A 103 -25.59 19.62 -18.57
N VAL A 104 -25.27 19.86 -19.85
CA VAL A 104 -23.88 19.91 -20.35
C VAL A 104 -23.17 21.18 -19.86
N VAL A 105 -23.84 22.33 -19.90
CA VAL A 105 -23.28 23.62 -19.43
C VAL A 105 -23.09 23.61 -17.91
N ASP A 106 -24.10 23.17 -17.16
CA ASP A 106 -24.05 23.05 -15.70
C ASP A 106 -22.93 22.09 -15.25
N ALA A 107 -22.69 21.00 -15.98
CA ALA A 107 -21.63 20.05 -15.67
C ALA A 107 -20.23 20.66 -15.88
N ILE A 108 -20.03 21.44 -16.95
CA ILE A 108 -18.75 22.13 -17.19
C ILE A 108 -18.53 23.26 -16.18
N GLU A 109 -19.52 24.10 -15.91
CA GLU A 109 -19.44 25.13 -14.85
C GLU A 109 -19.15 24.48 -13.49
N MET A 110 -19.79 23.35 -13.14
CA MET A 110 -19.50 22.58 -11.93
C MET A 110 -18.04 22.08 -11.88
N LEU A 111 -17.49 21.68 -13.02
CA LEU A 111 -16.10 21.24 -13.14
C LEU A 111 -15.13 22.42 -12.93
N GLU A 112 -15.36 23.55 -13.62
CA GLU A 112 -14.58 24.79 -13.48
C GLU A 112 -14.62 25.31 -12.03
N ARG A 113 -15.78 25.27 -11.36
CA ARG A 113 -15.95 25.67 -9.95
C ARG A 113 -15.24 24.77 -8.94
N MET A 114 -14.65 23.65 -9.37
CA MET A 114 -13.83 22.78 -8.52
C MET A 114 -12.33 22.89 -8.81
N SER A 115 -11.87 23.84 -9.65
CA SER A 115 -10.45 23.93 -10.02
C SER A 115 -9.51 24.27 -8.85
N HIS A 116 -10.01 24.84 -7.74
CA HIS A 116 -9.25 24.99 -6.48
C HIS A 116 -8.96 23.65 -5.77
N ARG A 117 -9.63 22.56 -6.16
CA ARG A 117 -9.33 21.18 -5.72
C ARG A 117 -8.48 20.41 -6.73
N GLY A 118 -8.28 20.95 -7.92
CA GLY A 118 -7.49 20.34 -9.00
C GLY A 118 -6.00 20.58 -8.85
N GLY A 119 -5.19 19.70 -9.43
CA GLY A 119 -3.74 19.85 -9.47
C GLY A 119 -3.26 20.43 -10.80
N CYS A 120 -2.28 21.33 -10.72
CA CYS A 120 -1.55 21.86 -11.87
C CYS A 120 -0.05 21.54 -11.75
N GLY A 121 0.63 21.47 -12.90
CA GLY A 121 2.07 21.24 -13.01
C GLY A 121 2.90 22.46 -12.67
N CYS A 122 4.18 22.45 -13.08
CA CYS A 122 5.04 23.64 -12.95
C CYS A 122 4.68 24.75 -13.95
N ASP A 123 4.04 24.39 -15.06
CA ASP A 123 3.31 25.27 -15.96
C ASP A 123 1.83 25.30 -15.54
N PRO A 124 1.23 26.47 -15.22
CA PRO A 124 -0.20 26.57 -14.92
C PRO A 124 -1.13 26.08 -16.03
N MET A 125 -0.66 26.01 -17.28
CA MET A 125 -1.42 25.50 -18.42
C MET A 125 -1.34 23.96 -18.54
N SER A 126 -0.54 23.29 -17.70
CA SER A 126 -0.43 21.83 -17.60
C SER A 126 -1.29 21.29 -16.44
N GLY A 127 -2.53 20.88 -16.71
CA GLY A 127 -3.40 20.24 -15.70
C GLY A 127 -3.02 18.78 -15.40
N ASP A 128 -3.26 18.32 -14.17
CA ASP A 128 -3.04 16.91 -13.77
C ASP A 128 -4.09 15.94 -14.37
N GLY A 129 -5.18 16.46 -14.94
CA GLY A 129 -6.21 15.74 -15.68
C GLY A 129 -7.63 16.21 -15.35
N ALA A 130 -8.48 16.33 -16.37
CA ALA A 130 -9.88 16.70 -16.21
C ALA A 130 -10.76 16.07 -17.31
N GLY A 131 -12.06 15.96 -17.04
CA GLY A 131 -13.00 15.45 -18.04
C GLY A 131 -14.46 15.37 -17.60
N ALA A 132 -15.29 14.94 -18.54
CA ALA A 132 -16.71 14.73 -18.41
C ALA A 132 -17.15 13.44 -19.15
N LEU A 133 -18.00 12.65 -18.50
CA LEU A 133 -18.74 11.54 -19.08
C LEU A 133 -20.18 12.02 -19.25
N PHE A 134 -20.79 11.66 -20.38
CA PHE A 134 -22.17 12.01 -20.69
C PHE A 134 -22.97 10.76 -21.05
N GLY A 135 -24.27 10.78 -20.74
CA GLY A 135 -25.23 9.92 -21.44
C GLY A 135 -25.21 10.23 -22.94
N MET A 136 -25.31 9.21 -23.79
CA MET A 136 -25.05 9.29 -25.23
C MET A 136 -25.83 10.45 -25.90
N PRO A 137 -25.14 11.44 -26.51
CA PRO A 137 -25.78 12.61 -27.12
C PRO A 137 -26.33 12.23 -28.52
N ASP A 138 -27.40 11.44 -28.53
CA ASP A 138 -27.92 10.74 -29.70
C ASP A 138 -28.21 11.64 -30.91
N ALA A 139 -28.80 12.82 -30.70
CA ALA A 139 -29.07 13.79 -31.76
C ALA A 139 -27.79 14.31 -32.45
N PHE A 140 -26.75 14.59 -31.66
CA PHE A 140 -25.44 15.00 -32.16
C PHE A 140 -24.77 13.84 -32.92
N MET A 141 -24.76 12.64 -32.34
CA MET A 141 -24.14 11.46 -32.96
C MET A 141 -24.80 11.07 -34.29
N ARG A 142 -26.13 11.21 -34.41
CA ARG A 142 -26.85 11.05 -35.68
C ARG A 142 -26.40 12.05 -36.74
N SER A 143 -26.26 13.33 -36.38
CA SER A 143 -25.71 14.32 -37.31
C SER A 143 -24.30 13.92 -37.74
N LYS A 144 -23.36 13.74 -36.81
CA LYS A 144 -21.96 13.49 -37.18
C LYS A 144 -21.75 12.18 -37.94
N ALA A 145 -22.56 11.14 -37.70
CA ALA A 145 -22.54 9.90 -38.49
C ALA A 145 -23.06 10.10 -39.93
N LYS A 146 -24.09 10.93 -40.11
CA LYS A 146 -24.62 11.32 -41.41
C LYS A 146 -23.64 12.22 -42.17
N ASP A 147 -23.04 13.19 -41.48
CA ASP A 147 -22.06 14.14 -42.02
C ASP A 147 -20.75 13.45 -42.43
N SER A 148 -20.27 12.49 -41.62
CA SER A 148 -18.97 11.81 -41.83
C SER A 148 -19.04 10.57 -42.72
N PHE A 149 -20.17 9.85 -42.71
CA PHE A 149 -20.28 8.52 -43.34
C PHE A 149 -21.48 8.38 -44.29
N GLY A 150 -22.41 9.34 -44.32
CA GLY A 150 -23.67 9.21 -45.06
C GLY A 150 -24.63 8.17 -44.49
N VAL A 151 -24.47 7.80 -43.21
CA VAL A 151 -25.23 6.71 -42.56
C VAL A 151 -26.17 7.25 -41.49
N GLU A 152 -27.46 6.89 -41.60
CA GLU A 152 -28.42 7.02 -40.49
C GLU A 152 -28.14 5.93 -39.43
N LEU A 153 -27.97 6.32 -38.17
CA LEU A 153 -27.78 5.39 -37.06
C LEU A 153 -29.08 4.62 -36.74
N PRO A 154 -29.00 3.37 -36.22
CA PRO A 154 -30.15 2.67 -35.67
C PRO A 154 -30.64 3.35 -34.36
N ALA A 155 -31.56 2.74 -33.64
CA ALA A 155 -32.03 3.27 -32.35
C ALA A 155 -30.88 3.40 -31.32
N LEU A 156 -31.05 4.28 -30.32
CA LEU A 156 -30.16 4.30 -29.16
C LEU A 156 -30.16 2.91 -28.48
N GLY A 157 -28.99 2.44 -28.04
CA GLY A 157 -28.80 1.04 -27.61
C GLY A 157 -28.53 0.04 -28.74
N GLU A 158 -28.71 0.40 -30.02
CA GLU A 158 -28.36 -0.45 -31.19
C GLU A 158 -27.08 0.01 -31.92
N TYR A 159 -26.45 1.10 -31.46
CA TYR A 159 -25.12 1.53 -31.87
C TYR A 159 -24.28 1.92 -30.66
N ALA A 160 -22.96 1.93 -30.82
CA ALA A 160 -22.00 2.40 -29.83
C ALA A 160 -20.99 3.36 -30.46
N VAL A 161 -20.52 4.30 -29.66
CA VAL A 161 -19.51 5.29 -30.04
C VAL A 161 -18.40 5.28 -29.00
N SER A 162 -17.16 5.48 -29.43
CA SER A 162 -16.00 5.43 -28.55
C SER A 162 -14.95 6.46 -28.93
N ASN A 163 -14.61 7.38 -28.02
CA ASN A 163 -13.42 8.22 -28.12
C ASN A 163 -12.17 7.35 -27.84
N VAL A 164 -11.32 7.14 -28.85
CA VAL A 164 -10.09 6.34 -28.77
C VAL A 164 -8.87 7.24 -28.89
N PHE A 165 -7.92 7.07 -27.98
CA PHE A 165 -6.58 7.68 -28.05
C PHE A 165 -5.63 6.76 -28.79
N PHE A 166 -4.84 7.34 -29.70
CA PHE A 166 -3.80 6.67 -30.47
C PHE A 166 -2.42 7.28 -30.19
N PRO A 167 -1.33 6.51 -30.37
CA PRO A 167 0.03 6.97 -30.07
C PRO A 167 0.43 8.20 -30.89
N HIS A 168 0.97 9.23 -30.24
CA HIS A 168 1.45 10.43 -30.93
C HIS A 168 2.56 10.08 -31.95
N GLY A 169 2.56 10.76 -33.11
CA GLY A 169 3.63 10.67 -34.11
C GLY A 169 3.77 9.34 -34.87
N ASN A 170 3.04 8.28 -34.50
CA ASN A 170 3.20 6.95 -35.08
C ASN A 170 1.99 6.54 -35.96
N ALA A 171 2.00 7.00 -37.21
CA ALA A 171 0.94 6.73 -38.19
C ALA A 171 0.72 5.23 -38.47
N GLN A 172 1.76 4.38 -38.34
CA GLN A 172 1.64 2.94 -38.54
C GLN A 172 0.88 2.29 -37.38
N ALA A 173 1.27 2.58 -36.14
CA ALA A 173 0.57 2.09 -34.94
C ALA A 173 -0.90 2.50 -34.92
N LEU A 174 -1.22 3.72 -35.36
CA LEU A 174 -2.61 4.16 -35.53
C LEU A 174 -3.40 3.27 -36.50
N VAL A 175 -2.84 2.93 -37.67
CA VAL A 175 -3.49 2.03 -38.65
C VAL A 175 -3.63 0.61 -38.09
N ASP A 176 -2.61 0.10 -37.40
CA ASP A 176 -2.63 -1.26 -36.85
C ASP A 176 -3.64 -1.40 -35.71
N CYS A 177 -3.67 -0.45 -34.76
CA CYS A 177 -4.66 -0.42 -33.68
C CYS A 177 -6.11 -0.31 -34.19
N LYS A 178 -6.37 0.52 -35.23
CA LYS A 178 -7.69 0.54 -35.89
C LYS A 178 -8.04 -0.81 -36.51
N THR A 179 -7.06 -1.45 -37.17
CA THR A 179 -7.25 -2.75 -37.81
C THR A 179 -7.57 -3.85 -36.80
N ILE A 180 -6.95 -3.83 -35.61
CA ILE A 180 -7.26 -4.73 -34.49
C ILE A 180 -8.71 -4.52 -34.02
N LEU A 181 -9.11 -3.29 -33.69
CA LEU A 181 -10.47 -3.01 -33.18
C LEU A 181 -11.55 -3.37 -34.21
N GLU A 182 -11.33 -3.02 -35.48
CA GLU A 182 -12.23 -3.36 -36.56
C GLU A 182 -12.36 -4.87 -36.79
N ARG A 183 -11.24 -5.62 -36.73
CA ARG A 183 -11.25 -7.08 -36.85
C ARG A 183 -12.06 -7.70 -35.72
N LEU A 184 -11.78 -7.31 -34.48
CA LEU A 184 -12.48 -7.83 -33.29
C LEU A 184 -14.00 -7.56 -33.37
N ALA A 185 -14.41 -6.35 -33.74
CA ALA A 185 -15.81 -6.01 -33.93
C ALA A 185 -16.49 -6.87 -35.03
N LYS A 186 -15.84 -7.04 -36.19
CA LYS A 186 -16.35 -7.85 -37.31
C LYS A 186 -16.44 -9.34 -36.95
N GLU A 187 -15.48 -9.87 -36.20
CA GLU A 187 -15.52 -11.25 -35.69
C GLU A 187 -16.68 -11.52 -34.71
N ARG A 188 -17.06 -10.53 -33.89
CA ARG A 188 -18.26 -10.63 -33.02
C ARG A 188 -19.56 -10.41 -33.80
N GLY A 189 -19.50 -10.15 -35.10
CA GLY A 189 -20.66 -9.98 -35.98
C GLY A 189 -21.28 -8.59 -35.93
N LEU A 190 -20.59 -7.61 -35.32
CA LEU A 190 -20.99 -6.21 -35.34
C LEU A 190 -20.62 -5.55 -36.68
N LYS A 191 -21.32 -4.49 -37.05
CA LYS A 191 -21.02 -3.70 -38.26
C LYS A 191 -20.28 -2.42 -37.87
N VAL A 192 -19.02 -2.33 -38.27
CA VAL A 192 -18.27 -1.06 -38.24
C VAL A 192 -18.91 -0.08 -39.23
N ILE A 193 -19.14 1.17 -38.82
CA ILE A 193 -19.50 2.28 -39.72
C ILE A 193 -18.23 2.95 -40.23
N GLY A 194 -17.35 3.37 -39.33
CA GLY A 194 -16.11 4.07 -39.67
C GLY A 194 -15.48 4.79 -38.48
N TRP A 195 -14.51 5.64 -38.80
CA TRP A 195 -13.74 6.45 -37.87
C TRP A 195 -13.92 7.95 -38.17
N ARG A 196 -14.15 8.76 -37.14
CA ARG A 196 -14.27 10.22 -37.22
C ARG A 196 -13.16 10.87 -36.38
N PRO A 197 -12.25 11.68 -36.94
CA PRO A 197 -11.37 12.52 -36.14
C PRO A 197 -12.16 13.45 -35.22
N VAL A 198 -11.80 13.51 -33.94
CA VAL A 198 -12.44 14.43 -32.99
C VAL A 198 -11.85 15.83 -33.20
N PRO A 199 -12.67 16.86 -33.44
CA PRO A 199 -12.16 18.22 -33.62
C PRO A 199 -11.71 18.78 -32.27
N VAL A 200 -10.43 19.17 -32.19
CA VAL A 200 -9.81 19.72 -30.99
C VAL A 200 -9.09 21.05 -31.26
N ASP A 201 -8.94 21.87 -30.23
CA ASP A 201 -8.09 23.06 -30.21
C ASP A 201 -7.04 22.95 -29.09
N ASN A 202 -5.80 22.65 -29.48
CA ASN A 202 -4.66 22.48 -28.58
C ASN A 202 -3.87 23.79 -28.30
N SER A 203 -4.33 24.93 -28.81
CA SER A 203 -3.60 26.21 -28.71
C SER A 203 -3.42 26.77 -27.29
N MET A 204 -4.17 26.22 -26.33
CA MET A 204 -4.15 26.60 -24.91
C MET A 204 -3.42 25.60 -24.00
N LEU A 205 -2.87 24.51 -24.55
CA LEU A 205 -2.19 23.50 -23.74
C LEU A 205 -0.84 24.01 -23.23
N GLY A 206 -0.51 23.64 -21.98
CA GLY A 206 0.86 23.71 -21.49
C GLY A 206 1.78 22.78 -22.28
N ARG A 207 3.08 22.92 -22.09
CA ARG A 207 4.06 22.16 -22.90
C ARG A 207 3.92 20.64 -22.71
N ASP A 208 3.81 20.17 -21.48
CA ASP A 208 3.84 18.72 -21.19
C ASP A 208 2.61 17.97 -21.73
N PRO A 209 1.37 18.50 -21.64
CA PRO A 209 0.20 17.94 -22.35
C PRO A 209 0.32 17.94 -23.87
N LEU A 210 0.98 18.94 -24.45
CA LEU A 210 1.16 19.08 -25.90
C LEU A 210 2.21 18.11 -26.44
N ASP A 211 3.35 17.96 -25.74
CA ASP A 211 4.40 16.98 -26.07
C ASP A 211 3.89 15.52 -25.87
N SER A 212 2.73 15.31 -25.22
CA SER A 212 2.07 14.00 -24.98
C SER A 212 0.73 13.81 -25.71
N GLU A 213 0.26 14.76 -26.52
CA GLU A 213 -1.12 14.82 -27.05
C GLU A 213 -1.49 13.59 -27.91
N PRO A 214 -2.50 12.78 -27.53
CA PRO A 214 -2.90 11.60 -28.29
C PRO A 214 -3.76 11.97 -29.51
N VAL A 215 -3.52 11.31 -30.64
CA VAL A 215 -4.41 11.43 -31.80
C VAL A 215 -5.76 10.82 -31.41
N THR A 216 -6.81 11.65 -31.38
CA THR A 216 -8.12 11.26 -30.82
C THR A 216 -9.15 11.07 -31.93
N GLU A 217 -9.71 9.86 -32.04
CA GLU A 217 -10.75 9.55 -33.03
C GLU A 217 -11.94 8.77 -32.43
N GLN A 218 -13.12 9.02 -32.96
CA GLN A 218 -14.36 8.32 -32.64
C GLN A 218 -14.55 7.08 -33.52
N PHE A 219 -14.64 5.92 -32.88
CA PHE A 219 -15.08 4.66 -33.51
C PHE A 219 -16.60 4.54 -33.47
N PHE A 220 -17.24 4.30 -34.62
CA PHE A 220 -18.69 4.07 -34.72
C PHE A 220 -18.98 2.61 -35.13
N VAL A 221 -19.79 1.91 -34.34
CA VAL A 221 -20.15 0.49 -34.55
C VAL A 221 -21.62 0.22 -34.24
N THR A 222 -22.27 -0.69 -34.97
CA THR A 222 -23.69 -1.05 -34.76
C THR A 222 -23.92 -2.53 -34.49
N ASN A 223 -24.96 -2.77 -33.71
CA ASN A 223 -25.60 -4.05 -33.42
C ASN A 223 -26.54 -4.51 -34.56
N THR A 224 -26.22 -4.12 -35.80
CA THR A 224 -26.99 -4.42 -37.03
C THR A 224 -26.12 -5.09 -38.10
N GLY A 225 -25.16 -5.91 -37.65
CA GLY A 225 -24.28 -6.71 -38.50
C GLY A 225 -24.82 -8.11 -38.80
N SER A 226 -23.95 -9.12 -38.81
CA SER A 226 -24.34 -10.52 -39.03
C SER A 226 -24.98 -11.17 -37.81
N LYS A 227 -24.88 -10.52 -36.64
CA LYS A 227 -25.65 -10.82 -35.43
C LYS A 227 -26.34 -9.55 -34.95
N LYS A 228 -27.51 -9.73 -34.34
CA LYS A 228 -28.18 -8.74 -33.51
C LYS A 228 -28.34 -9.30 -32.10
N TYR A 229 -27.81 -8.57 -31.13
CA TYR A 229 -27.85 -8.84 -29.71
C TYR A 229 -28.93 -8.00 -29.03
N ASP A 230 -29.37 -8.37 -27.83
CA ASP A 230 -30.04 -7.44 -26.92
C ASP A 230 -29.03 -6.42 -26.33
N LEU A 231 -29.52 -5.41 -25.60
CA LEU A 231 -28.69 -4.35 -25.02
C LEU A 231 -27.63 -4.88 -24.04
N ARG A 232 -27.98 -5.80 -23.12
CA ARG A 232 -27.03 -6.35 -22.13
C ARG A 232 -25.96 -7.16 -22.82
N THR A 233 -26.35 -7.96 -23.80
CA THR A 233 -25.41 -8.78 -24.58
C THR A 233 -24.54 -7.93 -25.52
N PHE A 234 -25.04 -6.79 -26.02
CA PHE A 234 -24.24 -5.84 -26.78
C PHE A 234 -23.15 -5.20 -25.91
N GLU A 235 -23.49 -4.67 -24.73
CA GLU A 235 -22.49 -4.13 -23.78
C GLU A 235 -21.46 -5.19 -23.33
N ARG A 236 -21.86 -6.46 -23.18
CA ARG A 236 -20.96 -7.60 -22.92
C ARG A 236 -19.93 -7.77 -24.05
N GLU A 237 -20.36 -7.76 -25.31
CA GLU A 237 -19.44 -7.88 -26.44
C GLU A 237 -18.56 -6.64 -26.62
N LEU A 238 -19.06 -5.44 -26.32
CA LEU A 238 -18.28 -4.20 -26.33
C LEU A 238 -17.15 -4.22 -25.29
N LEU A 239 -17.41 -4.66 -24.04
CA LEU A 239 -16.36 -4.91 -23.04
C LEU A 239 -15.31 -5.89 -23.56
N ARG A 240 -15.74 -7.01 -24.14
CA ARG A 240 -14.81 -8.03 -24.66
C ARG A 240 -13.94 -7.49 -25.79
N ILE A 241 -14.52 -6.73 -26.72
CA ILE A 241 -13.78 -6.07 -27.81
C ILE A 241 -12.80 -5.04 -27.25
N ARG A 242 -13.21 -4.24 -26.25
CA ARG A 242 -12.34 -3.25 -25.58
C ARG A 242 -11.11 -3.91 -24.97
N LYS A 243 -11.29 -4.87 -24.07
CA LYS A 243 -10.18 -5.58 -23.38
C LYS A 243 -9.25 -6.27 -24.38
N MET A 244 -9.79 -7.07 -25.30
CA MET A 244 -8.96 -7.74 -26.31
C MET A 244 -8.17 -6.77 -27.20
N CYS A 245 -8.73 -5.60 -27.51
CA CYS A 245 -8.02 -4.60 -28.31
C CYS A 245 -6.92 -3.88 -27.52
N GLU A 246 -7.16 -3.57 -26.24
CA GLU A 246 -6.14 -3.03 -25.33
C GLU A 246 -4.99 -4.03 -25.13
N ASP A 247 -5.30 -5.31 -24.89
CA ASP A 247 -4.30 -6.37 -24.68
C ASP A 247 -3.47 -6.66 -25.95
N GLU A 248 -4.10 -6.75 -27.13
CA GLU A 248 -3.37 -6.94 -28.40
C GLU A 248 -2.51 -5.72 -28.77
N ALA A 249 -3.00 -4.50 -28.54
CA ALA A 249 -2.22 -3.28 -28.77
C ALA A 249 -1.02 -3.18 -27.81
N ALA A 250 -1.21 -3.50 -26.53
CA ALA A 250 -0.12 -3.53 -25.55
C ALA A 250 0.92 -4.63 -25.85
N ALA A 251 0.51 -5.78 -26.38
CA ALA A 251 1.42 -6.82 -26.85
C ALA A 251 2.20 -6.43 -28.12
N MET A 252 1.62 -5.58 -28.98
CA MET A 252 2.23 -5.10 -30.22
C MET A 252 3.18 -3.91 -30.02
N LEU A 253 2.81 -2.95 -29.17
CA LEU A 253 3.46 -1.65 -29.01
C LEU A 253 4.20 -1.48 -27.66
N GLY A 254 3.94 -2.37 -26.71
CA GLY A 254 4.39 -2.26 -25.32
C GLY A 254 3.32 -1.67 -24.39
N PRO A 255 3.50 -1.78 -23.06
CA PRO A 255 2.51 -1.32 -22.07
C PRO A 255 2.30 0.20 -22.09
N GLU A 256 3.35 0.98 -22.39
CA GLU A 256 3.34 2.45 -22.44
C GLU A 256 2.99 2.97 -23.86
N SER A 257 2.16 2.23 -24.61
CA SER A 257 1.89 2.51 -26.02
C SER A 257 1.21 3.85 -26.31
N GLY A 258 0.45 4.41 -25.35
CA GLY A 258 -0.44 5.55 -25.58
C GLY A 258 -1.73 5.19 -26.34
N PHE A 259 -2.00 3.91 -26.61
CA PHE A 259 -3.30 3.46 -27.11
C PHE A 259 -4.27 3.22 -25.93
N TYR A 260 -5.42 3.90 -25.93
CA TYR A 260 -6.38 3.80 -24.84
C TYR A 260 -7.82 4.03 -25.31
N ILE A 261 -8.76 3.20 -24.85
CA ILE A 261 -10.19 3.30 -25.17
C ILE A 261 -10.91 3.94 -23.97
N ASN A 262 -11.34 5.21 -24.14
CA ASN A 262 -11.91 6.00 -23.04
C ASN A 262 -13.25 5.45 -22.55
N SER A 263 -14.11 5.06 -23.50
CA SER A 263 -15.43 4.49 -23.26
C SER A 263 -15.85 3.74 -24.53
N LEU A 264 -16.31 2.50 -24.44
CA LEU A 264 -16.92 1.79 -25.58
C LEU A 264 -18.27 1.24 -25.13
N SER A 265 -19.32 2.04 -25.35
CA SER A 265 -20.69 1.75 -24.90
C SER A 265 -21.71 2.33 -25.88
N SER A 266 -22.92 1.77 -25.83
CA SER A 266 -24.12 2.28 -26.49
C SER A 266 -24.85 3.36 -25.69
N GLN A 267 -24.54 3.51 -24.39
CA GLN A 267 -25.27 4.39 -23.47
C GLN A 267 -24.47 5.61 -23.00
N THR A 268 -23.14 5.55 -22.99
CA THR A 268 -22.28 6.62 -22.44
C THR A 268 -21.09 6.95 -23.36
N ILE A 269 -20.56 8.16 -23.23
CA ILE A 269 -19.31 8.58 -23.88
C ILE A 269 -18.48 9.50 -22.96
N THR A 270 -17.17 9.26 -22.89
CA THR A 270 -16.22 10.02 -22.05
C THR A 270 -15.33 10.95 -22.89
N TYR A 271 -15.30 12.23 -22.54
CA TYR A 271 -14.38 13.26 -23.04
C TYR A 271 -13.47 13.70 -21.88
N LYS A 272 -12.18 13.38 -21.96
CA LYS A 272 -11.20 13.66 -20.90
C LYS A 272 -9.82 13.96 -21.49
N GLY A 273 -8.90 14.46 -20.68
CA GLY A 273 -7.50 14.58 -21.10
C GLY A 273 -6.59 15.15 -20.03
N GLN A 274 -5.34 15.42 -20.41
CA GLN A 274 -4.35 16.10 -19.58
C GLN A 274 -4.63 17.62 -19.56
N LEU A 275 -5.80 17.97 -19.02
CA LEU A 275 -6.42 19.28 -19.11
C LEU A 275 -6.68 19.87 -17.71
N THR A 276 -6.72 21.20 -17.59
CA THR A 276 -7.40 21.88 -16.49
C THR A 276 -8.92 21.83 -16.70
N PRO A 277 -9.75 22.04 -15.66
CA PRO A 277 -11.20 22.15 -15.79
C PRO A 277 -11.69 23.08 -16.91
N GLU A 278 -11.10 24.28 -16.97
CA GLU A 278 -11.43 25.35 -17.92
C GLU A 278 -11.01 25.02 -19.36
N GLN A 279 -10.03 24.13 -19.54
CA GLN A 279 -9.58 23.67 -20.86
C GLN A 279 -10.58 22.67 -21.49
N VAL A 280 -11.43 21.97 -20.73
CA VAL A 280 -12.21 20.82 -21.25
C VAL A 280 -13.17 21.20 -22.39
N ILE A 281 -13.95 22.28 -22.23
CA ILE A 281 -14.92 22.74 -23.24
C ILE A 281 -14.26 23.51 -24.39
N GLN A 282 -13.08 24.09 -24.16
CA GLN A 282 -12.32 24.81 -25.17
C GLN A 282 -11.58 23.84 -26.09
N TYR A 283 -10.89 22.86 -25.50
CA TYR A 283 -10.16 21.81 -26.22
C TYR A 283 -11.09 20.93 -27.05
N TYR A 284 -12.19 20.43 -26.50
CA TYR A 284 -13.12 19.58 -27.26
C TYR A 284 -14.22 20.40 -27.95
N LEU A 285 -14.01 20.76 -29.22
CA LEU A 285 -14.96 21.56 -30.01
C LEU A 285 -16.33 20.88 -30.19
N ASP A 286 -16.39 19.55 -30.11
CA ASP A 286 -17.64 18.78 -30.05
C ASP A 286 -18.55 19.22 -28.88
N LEU A 287 -17.98 19.58 -27.72
CA LEU A 287 -18.72 20.01 -26.55
C LEU A 287 -19.32 21.41 -26.70
N GLN A 288 -18.87 22.21 -27.67
CA GLN A 288 -19.39 23.56 -27.95
C GLN A 288 -20.66 23.53 -28.83
N ASP A 289 -20.91 22.44 -29.55
CA ASP A 289 -22.06 22.31 -30.46
C ASP A 289 -23.40 22.35 -29.68
N PRO A 290 -24.35 23.26 -30.02
CA PRO A 290 -25.66 23.31 -29.36
C PRO A 290 -26.50 22.03 -29.48
N ALA A 291 -26.23 21.18 -30.48
CA ALA A 291 -26.88 19.87 -30.62
C ALA A 291 -26.31 18.81 -29.66
N PHE A 292 -25.16 19.07 -29.03
CA PHE A 292 -24.61 18.24 -27.96
C PHE A 292 -25.41 18.48 -26.68
N ILE A 293 -26.42 17.63 -26.49
CA ILE A 293 -27.34 17.58 -25.35
C ILE A 293 -27.22 16.23 -24.65
N SER A 294 -27.40 16.19 -23.33
CA SER A 294 -27.43 14.94 -22.58
C SER A 294 -28.40 15.01 -21.40
N HIS A 295 -28.85 13.85 -20.93
CA HIS A 295 -29.75 13.70 -19.78
C HIS A 295 -29.00 13.56 -18.46
N MET A 296 -27.69 13.26 -18.52
CA MET A 296 -26.83 13.11 -17.36
C MET A 296 -25.36 13.33 -17.69
N SER A 297 -24.58 13.73 -16.70
CA SER A 297 -23.14 13.83 -16.76
C SER A 297 -22.47 13.53 -15.41
N LEU A 298 -21.29 12.93 -15.47
CA LEU A 298 -20.32 12.88 -14.37
C LEU A 298 -19.10 13.71 -14.76
N VAL A 299 -18.56 14.51 -13.84
CA VAL A 299 -17.37 15.35 -14.07
C VAL A 299 -16.32 15.16 -13.00
N HIS A 300 -15.06 15.31 -13.38
CA HIS A 300 -13.91 15.06 -12.51
C HIS A 300 -12.73 15.99 -12.82
N SER A 301 -12.11 16.52 -11.76
CA SER A 301 -10.81 17.18 -11.81
C SER A 301 -9.84 16.46 -10.88
N ARG A 302 -8.67 16.08 -11.41
CA ARG A 302 -7.64 15.30 -10.76
C ARG A 302 -6.61 16.23 -10.08
N PHE A 303 -6.24 15.93 -8.85
CA PHE A 303 -4.98 16.35 -8.23
C PHE A 303 -4.07 15.13 -8.18
N SER A 304 -2.91 15.21 -8.82
CA SER A 304 -1.90 14.17 -8.76
C SER A 304 -0.74 14.55 -7.85
N THR A 305 -0.30 13.59 -7.05
CA THR A 305 0.93 13.70 -6.27
C THR A 305 2.21 13.59 -7.13
N ASN A 306 2.08 13.28 -8.43
CA ASN A 306 3.19 13.21 -9.38
C ASN A 306 3.51 14.58 -10.04
N THR A 307 4.57 14.63 -10.86
CA THR A 307 4.87 15.74 -11.79
C THR A 307 4.87 15.30 -13.26
N PHE A 308 4.25 14.16 -13.56
CA PHE A 308 4.18 13.52 -14.87
C PHE A 308 2.75 13.02 -15.12
N PRO A 309 1.79 13.92 -15.42
CA PRO A 309 0.43 13.51 -15.72
C PRO A 309 0.35 12.80 -17.08
N SER A 310 -0.74 12.08 -17.33
CA SER A 310 -0.99 11.43 -18.63
C SER A 310 -2.48 11.41 -18.98
N TRP A 311 -2.78 11.43 -20.28
CA TRP A 311 -4.12 11.59 -20.82
C TRP A 311 -5.07 10.44 -20.45
N GLU A 312 -4.57 9.21 -20.43
CA GLU A 312 -5.35 8.03 -20.09
C GLU A 312 -5.67 7.91 -18.59
N ARG A 313 -4.87 8.55 -17.72
CA ARG A 313 -5.06 8.59 -16.25
C ARG A 313 -5.99 9.70 -15.77
N ALA A 314 -6.38 10.66 -16.62
CA ALA A 314 -7.49 11.56 -16.32
C ALA A 314 -8.76 10.74 -16.03
N GLN A 315 -9.72 11.28 -15.26
CA GLN A 315 -11.05 10.69 -15.10
C GLN A 315 -12.11 11.69 -15.66
N PRO A 316 -13.38 11.32 -15.89
CA PRO A 316 -14.03 10.02 -15.65
C PRO A 316 -13.40 8.83 -16.39
N ILE A 317 -13.72 7.62 -15.95
CA ILE A 317 -13.19 6.38 -16.54
C ILE A 317 -14.25 5.76 -17.49
N ARG A 318 -14.65 4.48 -17.37
CA ARG A 318 -15.73 3.91 -18.22
C ARG A 318 -17.09 3.93 -17.53
N MET A 319 -17.11 3.58 -16.24
CA MET A 319 -18.34 3.48 -15.45
C MET A 319 -18.34 4.35 -14.19
N MET A 320 -17.20 4.93 -13.81
CA MET A 320 -17.08 5.69 -12.56
C MET A 320 -16.08 6.85 -12.59
N CYS A 321 -16.21 7.70 -11.57
CA CYS A 321 -15.27 8.73 -11.13
C CYS A 321 -14.92 8.43 -9.66
N HIS A 322 -13.66 8.51 -9.28
CA HIS A 322 -13.20 8.32 -7.91
C HIS A 322 -12.47 9.56 -7.38
N ASN A 323 -12.87 9.96 -6.17
CA ASN A 323 -12.22 10.98 -5.38
C ASN A 323 -11.79 10.37 -4.04
N GLY A 324 -10.51 10.02 -3.92
CA GLY A 324 -9.95 9.32 -2.78
C GLY A 324 -8.79 8.41 -3.18
N GLU A 325 -8.42 7.46 -2.32
CA GLU A 325 -7.27 6.57 -2.49
C GLU A 325 -7.59 5.16 -1.96
N ILE A 326 -7.49 4.12 -2.80
CA ILE A 326 -7.68 2.73 -2.35
C ILE A 326 -6.42 2.20 -1.67
N ASN A 327 -6.40 2.19 -0.33
CA ASN A 327 -5.24 1.85 0.47
C ASN A 327 -4.95 0.33 0.57
N THR A 328 -5.89 -0.54 0.18
CA THR A 328 -5.71 -2.01 0.11
C THR A 328 -5.34 -2.52 -1.29
N LEU A 329 -5.16 -1.63 -2.28
CA LEU A 329 -5.05 -1.93 -3.71
C LEU A 329 -4.16 -3.15 -4.05
N ARG A 330 -2.98 -3.27 -3.44
CA ARG A 330 -2.05 -4.39 -3.70
C ARG A 330 -2.64 -5.75 -3.31
N GLY A 331 -3.35 -5.84 -2.18
CA GLY A 331 -4.04 -7.05 -1.74
C GLY A 331 -5.14 -7.42 -2.73
N ASN A 332 -6.03 -6.46 -3.01
CA ASN A 332 -7.17 -6.66 -3.91
C ASN A 332 -6.73 -7.11 -5.32
N LYS A 333 -5.62 -6.55 -5.83
CA LYS A 333 -5.01 -6.96 -7.12
C LYS A 333 -4.44 -8.37 -7.08
N ASN A 334 -3.74 -8.77 -6.01
CA ASN A 334 -3.24 -10.13 -5.83
C ASN A 334 -4.38 -11.16 -5.79
N TRP A 335 -5.46 -10.85 -5.06
CA TRP A 335 -6.66 -11.68 -5.00
C TRP A 335 -7.35 -11.77 -6.37
N MET A 336 -7.60 -10.65 -7.05
CA MET A 336 -8.22 -10.64 -8.38
C MET A 336 -7.39 -11.35 -9.46
N TYR A 337 -6.06 -11.20 -9.45
CA TYR A 337 -5.17 -11.95 -10.34
C TYR A 337 -5.31 -13.47 -10.14
N SER A 338 -5.28 -13.92 -8.88
CA SER A 338 -5.35 -15.34 -8.56
C SER A 338 -6.76 -15.93 -8.72
N ARG A 339 -7.83 -15.14 -8.53
CA ARG A 339 -9.23 -15.52 -8.85
C ARG A 339 -9.40 -15.87 -10.33
N GLY A 340 -8.56 -15.33 -11.22
CA GLY A 340 -8.53 -15.73 -12.62
C GLY A 340 -8.26 -17.22 -12.89
N GLY A 341 -7.88 -18.02 -11.88
CA GLY A 341 -7.80 -19.48 -11.96
C GLY A 341 -9.13 -20.23 -11.71
N ILE A 342 -10.16 -19.56 -11.19
CA ILE A 342 -11.49 -20.14 -10.90
C ILE A 342 -12.65 -19.34 -11.54
N MET A 343 -12.37 -18.17 -12.11
CA MET A 343 -13.38 -17.25 -12.61
C MET A 343 -13.92 -17.66 -13.99
N ALA A 344 -15.25 -17.76 -14.09
CA ALA A 344 -15.98 -18.03 -15.32
C ALA A 344 -17.29 -17.24 -15.36
N SER A 345 -17.58 -16.55 -16.45
CA SER A 345 -18.90 -15.99 -16.73
C SER A 345 -19.74 -17.04 -17.45
N ASP A 346 -21.00 -17.22 -17.04
CA ASP A 346 -21.93 -18.15 -17.71
C ASP A 346 -22.23 -17.74 -19.16
N TYR A 347 -22.08 -16.45 -19.49
CA TYR A 347 -22.21 -15.93 -20.86
C TYR A 347 -20.95 -16.18 -21.71
N PHE A 348 -19.75 -15.90 -21.17
CA PHE A 348 -18.50 -16.03 -21.95
C PHE A 348 -17.92 -17.44 -21.95
N GLY A 349 -18.24 -18.27 -20.94
CA GLY A 349 -17.67 -19.60 -20.73
C GLY A 349 -16.14 -19.55 -20.69
N ASN A 350 -15.49 -20.43 -21.45
CA ASN A 350 -14.03 -20.43 -21.61
C ASN A 350 -13.45 -19.10 -22.13
N SER A 351 -14.26 -18.27 -22.82
CA SER A 351 -13.83 -16.94 -23.28
C SER A 351 -13.65 -15.93 -22.14
N THR A 352 -14.03 -16.25 -20.90
CA THR A 352 -13.79 -15.38 -19.73
C THR A 352 -12.30 -15.07 -19.54
N GLN A 353 -11.40 -15.98 -19.95
CA GLN A 353 -9.95 -15.73 -19.93
C GLN A 353 -9.49 -14.63 -20.91
N GLN A 354 -10.35 -14.17 -21.84
CA GLN A 354 -10.12 -13.00 -22.71
C GLN A 354 -10.45 -11.66 -22.01
N LEU A 355 -10.86 -11.69 -20.75
CA LEU A 355 -11.15 -10.52 -19.91
C LEU A 355 -10.16 -10.39 -18.74
N LEU A 356 -9.11 -11.22 -18.73
CA LEU A 356 -8.21 -11.43 -17.59
C LEU A 356 -6.74 -11.26 -18.01
N PRO A 357 -5.90 -10.54 -17.24
CA PRO A 357 -6.20 -10.00 -15.91
C PRO A 357 -7.12 -8.77 -15.93
N ALA A 358 -8.03 -8.69 -14.94
CA ALA A 358 -8.93 -7.56 -14.80
C ALA A 358 -8.16 -6.27 -14.45
N THR A 359 -7.17 -6.43 -13.56
CA THR A 359 -6.34 -5.42 -12.91
C THR A 359 -4.90 -5.39 -13.47
N SER A 360 -4.19 -4.26 -13.32
CA SER A 360 -2.82 -4.07 -13.81
C SER A 360 -2.00 -3.12 -12.92
N ASP A 361 -0.67 -3.23 -12.98
CA ASP A 361 0.28 -2.30 -12.35
C ASP A 361 0.43 -0.97 -13.09
N ASN A 362 0.04 -0.91 -14.36
CA ASN A 362 0.14 0.32 -15.17
C ASN A 362 -1.04 1.28 -14.94
N MET A 363 -2.16 0.75 -14.43
CA MET A 363 -3.40 1.49 -14.13
C MET A 363 -3.34 2.08 -12.72
N SER A 364 -3.93 3.27 -12.53
CA SER A 364 -4.14 3.85 -11.18
C SER A 364 -5.06 2.97 -10.33
N ASP A 365 -5.14 3.27 -9.03
CA ASP A 365 -6.06 2.62 -8.09
C ASP A 365 -7.51 2.65 -8.60
N SER A 366 -7.91 3.82 -9.11
CA SER A 366 -9.21 4.15 -9.66
C SER A 366 -9.47 3.41 -10.97
N GLY A 367 -8.45 3.30 -11.84
CA GLY A 367 -8.54 2.52 -13.08
C GLY A 367 -8.62 1.01 -12.86
N ASN A 368 -8.05 0.50 -11.75
CA ASN A 368 -8.24 -0.88 -11.31
C ASN A 368 -9.65 -1.10 -10.74
N LEU A 369 -10.16 -0.17 -9.92
CA LEU A 369 -11.51 -0.21 -9.35
C LEU A 369 -12.58 -0.24 -10.46
N ASP A 370 -12.50 0.69 -11.42
CA ASP A 370 -13.37 0.77 -12.62
C ASP A 370 -13.32 -0.52 -13.45
N SER A 371 -12.13 -1.11 -13.63
CA SER A 371 -11.96 -2.35 -14.42
C SER A 371 -12.58 -3.58 -13.74
N VAL A 372 -12.62 -3.62 -12.40
CA VAL A 372 -13.30 -4.70 -11.65
C VAL A 372 -14.81 -4.44 -11.59
N LEU A 373 -15.24 -3.19 -11.43
CA LEU A 373 -16.66 -2.80 -11.43
C LEU A 373 -17.32 -3.10 -12.79
N GLU A 374 -16.67 -2.75 -13.91
CA GLU A 374 -17.15 -3.08 -15.26
C GLU A 374 -17.20 -4.61 -15.48
N LEU A 375 -16.21 -5.36 -14.99
CA LEU A 375 -16.20 -6.81 -15.09
C LEU A 375 -17.36 -7.45 -14.29
N LEU A 376 -17.59 -7.04 -13.04
CA LEU A 376 -18.69 -7.55 -12.22
C LEU A 376 -20.06 -7.21 -12.84
N SER A 377 -20.26 -5.94 -13.22
CA SER A 377 -21.52 -5.43 -13.76
C SER A 377 -21.89 -6.00 -15.13
N LYS A 378 -20.91 -6.18 -16.03
CA LYS A 378 -21.16 -6.69 -17.39
C LYS A 378 -21.01 -8.20 -17.50
N ALA A 379 -20.02 -8.84 -16.85
CA ALA A 379 -19.75 -10.27 -17.03
C ALA A 379 -20.47 -11.20 -16.05
N SER A 380 -21.10 -10.70 -14.98
CA SER A 380 -22.11 -11.45 -14.21
C SER A 380 -23.53 -10.94 -14.52
N ASP A 381 -24.56 -11.51 -13.91
CA ASP A 381 -25.95 -11.04 -14.04
C ASP A 381 -26.41 -10.03 -12.97
N ARG A 382 -25.51 -9.64 -12.05
CA ARG A 382 -25.73 -8.65 -10.97
C ARG A 382 -26.09 -7.25 -11.46
N SER A 383 -26.65 -6.44 -10.55
CA SER A 383 -26.95 -5.01 -10.79
C SER A 383 -25.77 -4.09 -10.44
N LEU A 384 -25.70 -2.89 -11.05
CA LEU A 384 -24.62 -1.94 -10.72
C LEU A 384 -24.60 -1.53 -9.22
N PRO A 385 -25.74 -1.20 -8.57
CA PRO A 385 -25.75 -0.91 -7.13
C PRO A 385 -25.27 -2.09 -6.26
N GLU A 386 -25.62 -3.32 -6.62
CA GLU A 386 -25.16 -4.54 -5.94
C GLU A 386 -23.64 -4.71 -6.07
N CYS A 387 -23.07 -4.53 -7.26
CA CYS A 387 -21.62 -4.56 -7.47
C CYS A 387 -20.89 -3.50 -6.63
N VAL A 388 -21.44 -2.28 -6.52
CA VAL A 388 -20.89 -1.23 -5.65
C VAL A 388 -20.98 -1.62 -4.17
N MET A 389 -22.12 -2.18 -3.72
CA MET A 389 -22.31 -2.68 -2.34
C MET A 389 -21.39 -3.86 -2.00
N MET A 390 -20.99 -4.67 -2.99
CA MET A 390 -20.01 -5.76 -2.80
C MET A 390 -18.57 -5.21 -2.66
N MET A 391 -18.18 -4.24 -3.49
CA MET A 391 -16.82 -3.71 -3.52
C MET A 391 -16.54 -2.71 -2.38
N ILE A 392 -17.53 -1.89 -2.02
CA ILE A 392 -17.45 -0.85 -1.00
C ILE A 392 -18.57 -1.08 0.07
N PRO A 393 -18.47 -2.15 0.88
CA PRO A 393 -19.50 -2.50 1.86
C PRO A 393 -19.44 -1.63 3.12
N GLU A 394 -20.62 -1.37 3.70
CA GLU A 394 -20.80 -0.63 4.94
C GLU A 394 -20.04 -1.24 6.14
N ALA A 395 -19.87 -0.45 7.20
CA ALA A 395 -19.53 -1.00 8.51
C ALA A 395 -20.73 -1.81 9.05
N TRP A 396 -20.64 -3.14 8.98
CA TRP A 396 -21.77 -4.04 9.26
C TRP A 396 -21.58 -4.95 10.47
N GLN A 397 -20.34 -5.39 10.76
CA GLN A 397 -20.05 -6.42 11.76
C GLN A 397 -20.63 -6.10 13.15
N ASP A 398 -20.25 -4.96 13.73
CA ASP A 398 -20.65 -4.53 15.07
C ASP A 398 -21.75 -3.46 15.04
N ASN A 399 -22.38 -3.25 13.87
CA ASN A 399 -23.37 -2.20 13.65
C ASN A 399 -24.79 -2.66 14.04
N HIS A 400 -25.16 -2.34 15.27
CA HIS A 400 -26.44 -2.70 15.87
C HIS A 400 -27.66 -2.01 15.21
N ASN A 401 -27.45 -0.97 14.40
CA ASN A 401 -28.52 -0.24 13.72
C ASN A 401 -28.94 -0.85 12.37
N LEU A 402 -28.18 -1.82 11.84
CA LEU A 402 -28.56 -2.51 10.61
C LEU A 402 -29.62 -3.58 10.87
N THR A 403 -30.48 -3.77 9.89
CA THR A 403 -31.44 -4.88 9.77
C THR A 403 -30.70 -6.20 9.54
N ASP A 404 -31.31 -7.31 9.97
CA ASP A 404 -30.67 -8.62 9.88
C ASP A 404 -30.59 -9.15 8.44
N SER A 405 -31.47 -8.67 7.54
CA SER A 405 -31.36 -8.81 6.09
C SER A 405 -30.06 -8.22 5.55
N LYS A 406 -29.79 -6.93 5.82
CA LYS A 406 -28.56 -6.25 5.39
C LYS A 406 -27.31 -6.89 6.01
N LYS A 407 -27.34 -7.26 7.29
CA LYS A 407 -26.23 -7.99 7.94
C LYS A 407 -25.93 -9.31 7.24
N ALA A 408 -26.94 -10.13 6.98
CA ALA A 408 -26.77 -11.41 6.30
C ALA A 408 -26.26 -11.25 4.86
N PHE A 409 -26.71 -10.22 4.14
CA PHE A 409 -26.18 -9.87 2.81
C PHE A 409 -24.68 -9.52 2.88
N TYR A 410 -24.24 -8.68 3.82
CA TYR A 410 -22.83 -8.31 3.93
C TYR A 410 -21.95 -9.45 4.49
N GLU A 411 -22.47 -10.27 5.42
CA GLU A 411 -21.77 -11.47 5.90
C GLU A 411 -21.57 -12.48 4.77
N TYR A 412 -22.61 -12.73 3.96
CA TYR A 412 -22.51 -13.54 2.74
C TYR A 412 -21.47 -12.96 1.77
N ASN A 413 -21.51 -11.66 1.47
CA ASN A 413 -20.59 -11.06 0.50
C ASN A 413 -19.14 -10.98 1.01
N SER A 414 -18.91 -10.92 2.33
CA SER A 414 -17.56 -11.09 2.89
C SER A 414 -16.94 -12.45 2.53
N CYS A 415 -17.77 -13.49 2.33
CA CYS A 415 -17.29 -14.80 1.83
C CYS A 415 -16.93 -14.78 0.34
N VAL A 416 -17.34 -13.75 -0.42
CA VAL A 416 -17.19 -13.65 -1.89
C VAL A 416 -16.05 -12.71 -2.30
N MET A 417 -15.88 -11.58 -1.62
CA MET A 417 -14.89 -10.55 -1.96
C MET A 417 -14.47 -9.73 -0.73
N GLU A 418 -13.19 -9.36 -0.68
CA GLU A 418 -12.62 -8.39 0.27
C GLU A 418 -13.02 -6.94 -0.08
N PRO A 419 -13.29 -6.07 0.92
CA PRO A 419 -13.51 -4.65 0.69
C PRO A 419 -12.34 -3.95 -0.01
N TRP A 420 -12.66 -3.12 -1.01
CA TRP A 420 -11.73 -2.15 -1.58
C TRP A 420 -11.74 -0.90 -0.69
N ASP A 421 -10.79 -0.85 0.23
CA ASP A 421 -10.81 0.02 1.42
C ASP A 421 -9.98 1.31 1.21
N GLY A 422 -10.22 2.30 2.07
CA GLY A 422 -9.61 3.64 2.01
C GLY A 422 -10.65 4.77 1.82
N PRO A 423 -10.22 6.04 1.83
CA PRO A 423 -11.10 7.17 1.54
C PRO A 423 -11.65 7.05 0.13
N ALA A 424 -12.96 7.12 -0.05
CA ALA A 424 -13.57 7.05 -1.37
C ALA A 424 -14.90 7.82 -1.42
N MET A 425 -15.00 8.72 -2.39
CA MET A 425 -16.28 9.14 -2.96
C MET A 425 -16.27 8.65 -4.41
N VAL A 426 -17.16 7.69 -4.72
CA VAL A 426 -17.27 7.06 -6.04
C VAL A 426 -18.61 7.43 -6.64
N ALA A 427 -18.60 8.18 -7.73
CA ALA A 427 -19.78 8.45 -8.55
C ALA A 427 -19.77 7.51 -9.77
N PHE A 428 -20.91 6.89 -10.11
CA PHE A 428 -20.96 5.76 -11.04
C PHE A 428 -22.21 5.77 -11.94
N THR A 429 -22.12 5.11 -13.11
CA THR A 429 -23.23 4.93 -14.05
C THR A 429 -23.01 3.75 -15.02
N ASP A 430 -24.13 3.13 -15.45
CA ASP A 430 -24.23 2.21 -16.60
C ASP A 430 -25.13 2.79 -17.72
N GLY A 431 -25.57 4.04 -17.59
CA GLY A 431 -26.54 4.69 -18.47
C GLY A 431 -28.02 4.49 -18.10
N ARG A 432 -28.36 3.51 -17.24
CA ARG A 432 -29.68 3.39 -16.61
C ARG A 432 -29.68 4.03 -15.23
N TYR A 433 -28.68 3.69 -14.43
CA TYR A 433 -28.46 4.26 -13.11
C TYR A 433 -27.43 5.38 -13.19
N ILE A 434 -27.60 6.41 -12.37
CA ILE A 434 -26.49 7.29 -12.00
C ILE A 434 -26.52 7.48 -10.48
N GLY A 435 -25.37 7.38 -9.83
CA GLY A 435 -25.32 7.38 -8.37
C GLY A 435 -23.97 7.77 -7.82
N ALA A 436 -23.89 7.82 -6.49
CA ALA A 436 -22.65 7.97 -5.75
C ALA A 436 -22.71 7.19 -4.42
N THR A 437 -21.58 6.64 -3.99
CA THR A 437 -21.39 6.11 -2.63
C THR A 437 -20.22 6.79 -1.95
N LEU A 438 -20.21 6.77 -0.62
CA LEU A 438 -19.01 6.98 0.17
C LEU A 438 -18.41 5.64 0.61
N ASP A 439 -17.15 5.68 1.03
CA ASP A 439 -16.52 4.64 1.84
C ASP A 439 -17.26 4.42 3.18
N ARG A 440 -16.93 3.33 3.88
CA ARG A 440 -17.55 2.95 5.16
C ARG A 440 -17.35 3.95 6.30
N ASN A 441 -16.36 4.82 6.18
CA ASN A 441 -15.98 5.81 7.19
C ASN A 441 -16.46 7.23 6.81
N GLY A 442 -16.79 7.45 5.52
CA GLY A 442 -17.27 8.71 4.96
C GLY A 442 -16.19 9.79 4.91
N LEU A 443 -14.96 9.42 4.55
CA LEU A 443 -13.78 10.28 4.64
C LEU A 443 -13.74 11.35 3.54
N ARG A 444 -14.66 11.32 2.57
CA ARG A 444 -14.70 12.23 1.42
C ARG A 444 -16.06 12.94 1.35
N PRO A 445 -16.11 14.25 1.05
CA PRO A 445 -17.36 14.99 1.08
C PRO A 445 -18.22 14.72 -0.17
N SER A 446 -19.53 14.61 0.03
CA SER A 446 -20.53 14.52 -1.04
C SER A 446 -21.83 15.21 -0.59
N ARG A 447 -22.34 16.13 -1.42
CA ARG A 447 -23.51 16.97 -1.14
C ARG A 447 -24.39 17.07 -2.38
N PHE A 448 -25.70 17.05 -2.19
CA PHE A 448 -26.64 17.11 -3.32
C PHE A 448 -27.81 18.05 -3.12
N TYR A 449 -28.32 18.52 -4.26
CA TYR A 449 -29.49 19.34 -4.44
C TYR A 449 -30.44 18.63 -5.41
N VAL A 450 -31.73 18.79 -5.17
CA VAL A 450 -32.77 18.51 -6.16
C VAL A 450 -33.52 19.81 -6.39
N THR A 451 -33.77 20.18 -7.64
CA THR A 451 -34.49 21.41 -8.00
C THR A 451 -35.99 21.16 -8.20
N LYS A 452 -36.76 22.24 -8.37
CA LYS A 452 -38.20 22.18 -8.67
C LYS A 452 -38.52 21.75 -10.09
N ASP A 453 -37.59 21.92 -11.03
CA ASP A 453 -37.67 21.42 -12.41
C ASP A 453 -37.07 20.00 -12.57
N ASP A 454 -36.89 19.29 -11.45
CA ASP A 454 -36.44 17.89 -11.37
C ASP A 454 -35.03 17.60 -11.93
N HIS A 455 -34.13 18.59 -11.87
CA HIS A 455 -32.69 18.36 -11.98
C HIS A 455 -32.09 17.91 -10.63
N VAL A 456 -31.05 17.09 -10.71
CA VAL A 456 -30.19 16.65 -9.61
C VAL A 456 -28.80 17.23 -9.83
N LEU A 457 -28.23 17.82 -8.78
CA LEU A 457 -26.86 18.30 -8.74
C LEU A 457 -26.19 17.67 -7.51
N LEU A 458 -25.13 16.87 -7.70
CA LEU A 458 -24.34 16.32 -6.60
C LEU A 458 -22.86 16.65 -6.83
N SER A 459 -22.15 17.10 -5.79
CA SER A 459 -20.72 17.40 -5.90
C SER A 459 -19.99 17.24 -4.56
N SER A 460 -18.66 17.34 -4.59
CA SER A 460 -17.85 17.39 -3.37
C SER A 460 -18.12 18.64 -2.51
N GLU A 461 -18.66 19.74 -3.05
CA GLU A 461 -18.81 21.03 -2.34
C GLU A 461 -20.24 21.63 -2.45
N ILE A 462 -20.38 22.95 -2.27
CA ILE A 462 -21.62 23.72 -2.44
C ILE A 462 -21.32 25.00 -3.22
N GLY A 463 -22.31 25.54 -3.93
CA GLY A 463 -22.11 26.75 -4.75
C GLY A 463 -21.41 26.50 -6.09
N VAL A 464 -21.31 25.22 -6.51
CA VAL A 464 -20.71 24.80 -7.78
C VAL A 464 -21.55 25.14 -9.03
N ILE A 465 -22.77 25.65 -8.85
CA ILE A 465 -23.58 26.26 -9.92
C ILE A 465 -23.88 27.70 -9.48
N PRO A 466 -23.55 28.73 -10.29
CA PRO A 466 -23.85 30.12 -9.97
C PRO A 466 -25.35 30.40 -10.03
N ASP A 467 -25.78 31.39 -9.26
CA ASP A 467 -27.12 31.98 -9.28
C ASP A 467 -28.33 31.03 -9.12
N LEU A 468 -28.11 29.77 -8.72
CA LEU A 468 -29.18 28.83 -8.35
C LEU A 468 -29.95 29.37 -7.12
N PRO A 469 -31.21 29.81 -7.27
CA PRO A 469 -31.91 30.44 -6.16
C PRO A 469 -32.37 29.39 -5.14
N ASP A 470 -32.29 29.70 -3.85
CA ASP A 470 -32.91 28.86 -2.80
C ASP A 470 -34.43 28.68 -3.03
N SER A 471 -35.09 29.55 -3.82
CA SER A 471 -36.48 29.36 -4.25
C SER A 471 -36.68 28.19 -5.21
N GLU A 472 -35.66 27.77 -5.96
CA GLU A 472 -35.74 26.64 -6.91
C GLU A 472 -35.24 25.33 -6.32
N VAL A 473 -34.67 25.36 -5.11
CA VAL A 473 -34.23 24.17 -4.38
C VAL A 473 -35.43 23.47 -3.75
N LYS A 474 -35.62 22.19 -4.11
CA LYS A 474 -36.66 21.28 -3.61
C LYS A 474 -36.13 20.40 -2.47
N ILE A 475 -34.87 19.97 -2.56
CA ILE A 475 -34.13 19.21 -1.53
C ILE A 475 -32.68 19.70 -1.49
N LYS A 476 -32.08 19.75 -0.29
CA LYS A 476 -30.66 20.05 -0.04
C LYS A 476 -30.15 19.11 1.05
N HIS A 477 -29.21 18.22 0.73
CA HIS A 477 -28.75 17.18 1.65
C HIS A 477 -27.27 16.83 1.42
N ARG A 478 -26.74 15.92 2.25
CA ARG A 478 -25.43 15.29 2.08
C ARG A 478 -25.55 13.78 1.92
N LEU A 479 -24.51 13.15 1.41
CA LEU A 479 -24.30 11.71 1.60
C LEU A 479 -23.67 11.46 2.98
N GLU A 480 -23.79 10.24 3.49
CA GLU A 480 -23.33 9.85 4.83
C GLU A 480 -22.55 8.53 4.74
N PRO A 481 -21.69 8.18 5.72
CA PRO A 481 -20.85 6.98 5.66
C PRO A 481 -21.65 5.73 5.28
N GLY A 482 -21.18 4.97 4.29
CA GLY A 482 -21.85 3.77 3.79
C GLY A 482 -23.16 3.96 3.01
N LYS A 483 -23.75 5.16 2.96
CA LYS A 483 -24.99 5.40 2.21
C LYS A 483 -24.72 5.63 0.72
N MET A 484 -25.64 5.12 -0.09
CA MET A 484 -25.69 5.29 -1.54
C MET A 484 -26.76 6.33 -1.92
N PHE A 485 -26.38 7.23 -2.82
CA PHE A 485 -27.30 8.04 -3.60
C PHE A 485 -27.50 7.39 -4.97
N LEU A 486 -28.74 7.23 -5.42
CA LEU A 486 -29.04 6.59 -6.70
C LEU A 486 -30.25 7.25 -7.38
N VAL A 487 -30.11 7.57 -8.66
CA VAL A 487 -31.21 7.88 -9.58
C VAL A 487 -31.37 6.70 -10.54
N ASP A 488 -32.61 6.26 -10.75
CA ASP A 488 -32.98 5.23 -11.72
C ASP A 488 -33.79 5.87 -12.86
N PHE A 489 -33.18 5.95 -14.05
CA PHE A 489 -33.79 6.59 -15.22
C PHE A 489 -34.98 5.81 -15.82
N GLU A 490 -35.20 4.56 -15.41
CA GLU A 490 -36.42 3.80 -15.76
C GLU A 490 -37.60 4.06 -14.81
N THR A 491 -37.36 4.50 -13.56
CA THR A 491 -38.43 4.83 -12.60
C THR A 491 -38.53 6.33 -12.25
N GLU A 492 -37.83 7.17 -13.02
CA GLU A 492 -37.83 8.65 -12.99
C GLU A 492 -37.62 9.27 -11.60
N ARG A 493 -36.83 8.64 -10.72
CA ARG A 493 -36.71 9.02 -9.30
C ARG A 493 -35.34 8.80 -8.70
N ILE A 494 -35.12 9.45 -7.55
CA ILE A 494 -34.11 9.04 -6.58
C ILE A 494 -34.67 7.84 -5.80
N VAL A 495 -33.89 6.77 -5.71
CA VAL A 495 -34.21 5.59 -4.89
C VAL A 495 -33.59 5.79 -3.49
N PRO A 496 -34.36 5.67 -2.39
CA PRO A 496 -33.82 5.77 -1.04
C PRO A 496 -32.80 4.65 -0.73
N ASP A 497 -31.73 4.97 -0.01
CA ASP A 497 -30.66 4.04 0.40
C ASP A 497 -31.19 2.73 1.03
N ASP A 498 -32.16 2.86 1.95
CA ASP A 498 -32.81 1.71 2.59
C ASP A 498 -33.60 0.85 1.60
N GLU A 499 -34.24 1.45 0.59
CA GLU A 499 -34.97 0.71 -0.44
C GLU A 499 -34.02 -0.08 -1.34
N ILE A 500 -32.92 0.54 -1.79
CA ILE A 500 -31.86 -0.12 -2.59
C ILE A 500 -31.34 -1.35 -1.83
N LYS A 501 -30.93 -1.15 -0.58
CA LYS A 501 -30.24 -2.17 0.23
C LYS A 501 -31.18 -3.28 0.67
N GLU A 502 -32.42 -2.99 1.08
CA GLU A 502 -33.38 -4.04 1.43
C GLU A 502 -33.85 -4.83 0.21
N VAL A 503 -34.09 -4.19 -0.94
CA VAL A 503 -34.46 -4.91 -2.18
C VAL A 503 -33.34 -5.87 -2.59
N ILE A 504 -32.08 -5.45 -2.53
CA ILE A 504 -30.91 -6.30 -2.84
C ILE A 504 -30.73 -7.41 -1.80
N ALA A 505 -30.79 -7.08 -0.50
CA ALA A 505 -30.66 -8.05 0.60
C ALA A 505 -31.82 -9.06 0.67
N ALA A 506 -32.97 -8.76 0.06
CA ALA A 506 -34.13 -9.67 -0.02
C ALA A 506 -34.16 -10.55 -1.28
N GLN A 507 -33.26 -10.37 -2.26
CA GLN A 507 -33.31 -11.14 -3.52
C GLN A 507 -33.07 -12.65 -3.33
N LYS A 508 -32.32 -13.03 -2.29
CA LYS A 508 -31.90 -14.41 -2.00
C LYS A 508 -31.98 -14.64 -0.48
N PRO A 509 -32.15 -15.88 0.01
CA PRO A 509 -32.22 -16.17 1.45
C PRO A 509 -30.82 -16.20 2.10
N TYR A 510 -30.08 -15.07 2.04
CA TYR A 510 -28.70 -14.98 2.52
C TYR A 510 -28.53 -15.42 3.98
N ALA A 511 -29.50 -15.12 4.85
CA ALA A 511 -29.46 -15.51 6.27
C ALA A 511 -29.47 -17.04 6.46
N GLU A 512 -30.30 -17.76 5.69
CA GLU A 512 -30.34 -19.22 5.70
C GLU A 512 -29.02 -19.82 5.19
N TRP A 513 -28.47 -19.24 4.12
CA TRP A 513 -27.21 -19.69 3.52
C TRP A 513 -26.02 -19.49 4.47
N VAL A 514 -25.90 -18.32 5.10
CA VAL A 514 -24.86 -18.04 6.10
C VAL A 514 -25.01 -18.95 7.31
N GLN A 515 -26.22 -19.09 7.86
CA GLN A 515 -26.48 -19.93 9.03
C GLN A 515 -26.16 -21.42 8.81
N ASN A 516 -26.40 -21.94 7.60
CA ASN A 516 -26.21 -23.37 7.28
C ASN A 516 -24.84 -23.69 6.64
N GLY A 517 -24.18 -22.71 6.01
CA GLY A 517 -22.93 -22.91 5.26
C GLY A 517 -21.66 -22.55 6.05
N LEU A 518 -21.71 -21.51 6.89
CA LEU A 518 -20.52 -20.91 7.48
C LEU A 518 -20.03 -21.69 8.71
N ILE A 519 -18.81 -22.23 8.64
CA ILE A 519 -18.21 -23.03 9.72
C ILE A 519 -17.54 -22.10 10.72
N ASP A 520 -17.96 -22.12 11.98
CA ASP A 520 -17.40 -21.25 13.03
C ASP A 520 -16.27 -21.97 13.78
N LEU A 521 -15.01 -21.53 13.62
CA LEU A 521 -13.84 -22.24 14.15
C LEU A 521 -13.83 -22.35 15.68
N GLU A 522 -14.33 -21.33 16.39
CA GLU A 522 -14.39 -21.31 17.86
C GLU A 522 -15.38 -22.36 18.36
N LYS A 523 -16.55 -22.47 17.71
CA LYS A 523 -17.57 -23.49 18.02
C LYS A 523 -17.10 -24.91 17.65
N TRP A 524 -16.37 -25.06 16.54
CA TRP A 524 -15.75 -26.34 16.16
C TRP A 524 -14.74 -26.79 17.23
N ALA A 525 -13.82 -25.91 17.64
CA ALA A 525 -12.85 -26.21 18.69
C ALA A 525 -13.52 -26.59 20.03
N ALA A 526 -14.52 -25.81 20.45
CA ALA A 526 -15.28 -26.06 21.68
C ALA A 526 -16.12 -27.37 21.67
N SER A 527 -16.34 -27.97 20.50
CA SER A 527 -17.06 -29.25 20.34
C SER A 527 -16.17 -30.50 20.36
N GLY A 528 -14.84 -30.34 20.31
CA GLY A 528 -13.89 -31.44 20.34
C GLY A 528 -13.49 -31.89 21.75
N ASP A 529 -12.80 -33.03 21.84
CA ASP A 529 -12.15 -33.43 23.09
C ASP A 529 -11.08 -32.41 23.50
N LYS A 530 -11.13 -31.93 24.74
CA LYS A 530 -10.12 -31.03 25.33
C LYS A 530 -8.81 -31.75 25.65
N GLN A 531 -8.09 -32.19 24.61
CA GLN A 531 -6.76 -32.80 24.71
C GLN A 531 -5.64 -31.75 24.67
N THR A 532 -5.68 -30.79 25.58
CA THR A 532 -4.50 -29.97 25.91
C THR A 532 -3.61 -30.77 26.85
N GLY A 533 -2.60 -31.44 26.30
CA GLY A 533 -1.56 -32.08 27.11
C GLY A 533 -0.85 -31.04 27.99
N LYS A 534 -0.46 -31.43 29.22
CA LYS A 534 0.35 -30.54 30.08
C LYS A 534 1.62 -30.14 29.36
N ILE A 535 1.92 -28.84 29.36
CA ILE A 535 3.15 -28.31 28.80
C ILE A 535 4.33 -28.79 29.66
N ASP A 536 5.31 -29.44 29.03
CA ASP A 536 6.58 -29.78 29.67
C ASP A 536 7.55 -28.60 29.57
N PHE A 537 7.92 -28.06 30.73
CA PHE A 537 8.79 -26.90 30.86
C PHE A 537 10.30 -27.23 30.90
N GLU A 538 10.70 -28.51 30.95
CA GLU A 538 12.12 -28.89 31.06
C GLU A 538 12.94 -28.37 29.87
N GLN A 539 12.39 -28.50 28.66
CA GLN A 539 13.06 -28.12 27.41
C GLN A 539 12.69 -26.70 26.90
N SER A 540 11.94 -25.92 27.69
CA SER A 540 11.43 -24.60 27.26
C SER A 540 12.52 -23.63 26.84
N ASN A 541 13.58 -23.47 27.65
CA ASN A 541 14.65 -22.52 27.32
C ASN A 541 15.37 -22.86 26.00
N ARG A 542 15.44 -24.14 25.61
CA ARG A 542 16.00 -24.54 24.32
C ARG A 542 15.15 -24.03 23.17
N ARG A 543 13.82 -24.19 23.28
CA ARG A 543 12.85 -23.66 22.32
C ARG A 543 12.90 -22.13 22.27
N PHE A 544 12.95 -21.46 23.43
CA PHE A 544 13.06 -19.99 23.52
C PHE A 544 14.31 -19.46 22.81
N ASN A 545 15.47 -20.06 23.04
CA ASN A 545 16.71 -19.66 22.36
C ASN A 545 16.66 -19.96 20.85
N MET A 546 16.16 -21.14 20.44
CA MET A 546 16.03 -21.52 19.03
C MET A 546 15.06 -20.62 18.24
N PHE A 547 14.01 -20.11 18.88
CA PHE A 547 13.01 -19.24 18.24
C PHE A 547 13.22 -17.73 18.51
N GLY A 548 14.40 -17.33 18.99
CA GLY A 548 14.78 -15.92 19.11
C GLY A 548 14.01 -15.13 20.18
N TYR A 549 13.66 -15.77 21.29
CA TYR A 549 13.17 -15.09 22.49
C TYR A 549 14.36 -14.58 23.31
N SER A 550 14.19 -13.41 23.95
CA SER A 550 15.13 -12.87 24.92
C SER A 550 14.40 -12.52 26.21
N SER A 551 15.13 -12.42 27.33
CA SER A 551 14.50 -12.03 28.61
C SER A 551 13.90 -10.63 28.54
N GLU A 552 14.46 -9.74 27.70
CA GLU A 552 13.89 -8.43 27.43
C GLU A 552 12.54 -8.53 26.70
N LYS A 553 12.42 -9.35 25.64
CA LYS A 553 11.13 -9.59 24.96
C LYS A 553 10.10 -10.25 25.89
N LEU A 554 10.50 -11.24 26.70
CA LEU A 554 9.63 -11.91 27.67
C LEU A 554 9.07 -10.92 28.71
N GLU A 555 9.94 -10.21 29.42
CA GLU A 555 9.55 -9.34 30.53
C GLU A 555 8.91 -8.01 30.10
N MET A 556 9.31 -7.44 28.97
CA MET A 556 8.87 -6.11 28.53
C MET A 556 7.78 -6.13 27.45
N LEU A 557 7.61 -7.19 26.68
CA LEU A 557 6.58 -7.26 25.63
C LEU A 557 5.46 -8.25 26.00
N LEU A 558 5.79 -9.54 26.17
CA LEU A 558 4.78 -10.59 26.39
C LEU A 558 4.09 -10.45 27.75
N LEU A 559 4.85 -10.20 28.82
CA LEU A 559 4.30 -10.14 30.18
C LEU A 559 3.32 -8.96 30.39
N PRO A 560 3.57 -7.73 29.87
CA PRO A 560 2.55 -6.68 29.86
C PRO A 560 1.30 -7.01 29.03
N MET A 561 1.44 -7.75 27.93
CA MET A 561 0.29 -8.20 27.12
C MET A 561 -0.60 -9.18 27.90
N ALA A 562 0.00 -10.13 28.62
CA ALA A 562 -0.71 -11.09 29.47
C ALA A 562 -1.40 -10.47 30.70
N VAL A 563 -0.77 -9.48 31.36
CA VAL A 563 -1.32 -8.84 32.57
C VAL A 563 -2.31 -7.71 32.23
N GLY A 564 -1.99 -6.89 31.23
CA GLY A 564 -2.74 -5.67 30.91
C GLY A 564 -3.73 -5.77 29.75
N GLY A 565 -3.71 -6.86 28.97
CA GLY A 565 -4.52 -7.02 27.77
C GLY A 565 -4.24 -5.97 26.67
N LYS A 566 -3.01 -5.42 26.68
CA LYS A 566 -2.53 -4.33 25.79
C LYS A 566 -1.04 -4.49 25.52
N GLU A 567 -0.56 -3.96 24.39
CA GLU A 567 0.88 -3.82 24.13
C GLU A 567 1.59 -2.93 25.15
N ALA A 568 2.91 -3.10 25.29
CA ALA A 568 3.73 -2.30 26.18
C ALA A 568 4.04 -0.91 25.59
N LEU A 569 3.99 0.13 26.44
CA LEU A 569 4.36 1.49 26.05
C LEU A 569 5.85 1.77 26.33
N GLY A 570 6.59 2.12 25.28
CA GLY A 570 7.98 2.56 25.36
C GLY A 570 8.15 4.09 25.45
N SER A 571 9.41 4.56 25.46
CA SER A 571 9.75 5.97 25.32
C SER A 571 11.13 6.14 24.68
N MET A 572 11.54 7.39 24.40
CA MET A 572 12.67 7.73 23.52
C MET A 572 12.45 7.23 22.07
N GLY A 573 13.46 7.33 21.22
CA GLY A 573 13.50 6.63 19.93
C GLY A 573 14.44 5.43 20.05
N ASN A 574 14.14 4.34 19.35
CA ASN A 574 15.08 3.24 19.18
C ASN A 574 16.31 3.74 18.40
N ASP A 575 17.47 3.47 18.96
CA ASP A 575 18.79 3.85 18.47
C ASP A 575 19.75 2.65 18.38
N ALA A 576 19.20 1.44 18.40
CA ALA A 576 19.89 0.18 18.13
C ALA A 576 20.16 0.00 16.62
N ALA A 577 21.05 -0.93 16.27
CA ALA A 577 21.39 -1.20 14.88
C ALA A 577 20.18 -1.61 14.01
N LEU A 578 20.19 -1.20 12.74
CA LEU A 578 19.31 -1.80 11.73
C LEU A 578 19.63 -3.30 11.60
N ALA A 579 18.63 -4.13 11.31
CA ALA A 579 18.80 -5.59 11.27
C ALA A 579 19.99 -6.04 10.40
N VAL A 580 20.11 -5.49 9.19
CA VAL A 580 21.21 -5.74 8.22
C VAL A 580 22.59 -5.19 8.65
N LEU A 581 22.66 -4.39 9.72
CA LEU A 581 23.90 -3.86 10.30
C LEU A 581 24.23 -4.48 11.67
N SER A 582 23.37 -5.35 12.20
CA SER A 582 23.55 -5.96 13.52
C SER A 582 24.67 -7.00 13.52
N GLU A 583 25.40 -7.07 14.64
CA GLU A 583 26.33 -8.17 14.94
C GLU A 583 25.62 -9.33 15.68
N LYS A 584 24.36 -9.15 16.08
CA LYS A 584 23.48 -10.15 16.72
C LYS A 584 22.63 -10.88 15.68
N PRO A 585 22.16 -12.12 15.93
CA PRO A 585 21.28 -12.79 14.99
C PRO A 585 19.90 -12.13 15.00
N ARG A 586 19.32 -11.91 13.82
CA ARG A 586 18.05 -11.17 13.65
C ARG A 586 16.93 -12.07 13.13
N GLN A 587 15.70 -11.76 13.49
CA GLN A 587 14.53 -12.43 12.92
C GLN A 587 14.13 -11.75 11.61
N VAL A 588 13.55 -12.49 10.67
CA VAL A 588 13.20 -11.96 9.34
C VAL A 588 12.23 -10.78 9.44
N ASN A 589 11.33 -10.82 10.42
CA ASN A 589 10.38 -9.76 10.75
C ASN A 589 11.10 -8.42 11.06
N ASP A 590 12.30 -8.45 11.65
CA ASP A 590 13.09 -7.24 11.99
C ASP A 590 13.45 -6.38 10.76
N TYR A 591 13.48 -6.97 9.57
CA TYR A 591 13.84 -6.28 8.33
C TYR A 591 12.66 -5.49 7.72
N PHE A 592 11.42 -5.82 8.10
CA PHE A 592 10.22 -5.16 7.61
C PHE A 592 9.88 -3.94 8.46
N LYS A 593 9.31 -2.92 7.80
CA LYS A 593 8.87 -1.66 8.41
C LYS A 593 7.46 -1.34 7.96
N GLN A 594 6.58 -1.16 8.94
CA GLN A 594 5.17 -0.82 8.73
C GLN A 594 5.08 0.49 7.94
N LEU A 595 4.42 0.47 6.79
CA LEU A 595 4.04 1.68 6.07
C LEU A 595 2.84 2.34 6.77
N PHE A 596 2.64 3.62 6.51
CA PHE A 596 1.58 4.40 7.16
C PHE A 596 1.03 5.49 6.23
N ALA A 597 -0.20 5.91 6.50
CA ALA A 597 -0.87 6.98 5.80
C ALA A 597 -0.25 8.33 6.20
N GLN A 598 0.08 9.17 5.23
CA GLN A 598 0.44 10.58 5.44
C GLN A 598 0.02 11.44 4.25
N VAL A 599 -0.79 12.47 4.54
CA VAL A 599 -1.33 13.49 3.61
C VAL A 599 -2.34 12.98 2.59
N THR A 600 -2.01 11.94 1.81
CA THR A 600 -2.83 11.50 0.67
C THR A 600 -4.10 10.77 1.10
N ASN A 601 -3.99 10.06 2.21
CA ASN A 601 -5.07 9.41 2.94
C ASN A 601 -4.83 9.56 4.45
N PRO A 602 -5.86 9.40 5.31
CA PRO A 602 -5.73 9.47 6.76
C PRO A 602 -5.62 8.08 7.42
N PRO A 603 -4.94 7.98 8.58
CA PRO A 603 -5.10 6.83 9.49
C PRO A 603 -6.45 6.89 10.23
N ILE A 604 -6.93 5.73 10.71
CA ILE A 604 -8.17 5.57 11.51
C ILE A 604 -7.82 5.58 13.01
N ASP A 605 -8.75 5.97 13.90
CA ASP A 605 -8.62 5.83 15.36
C ASP A 605 -9.10 4.44 15.85
N PRO A 606 -8.19 3.50 16.18
CA PRO A 606 -8.54 2.11 16.51
C PRO A 606 -9.14 1.94 17.93
N ILE A 607 -9.46 3.05 18.61
CA ILE A 607 -10.06 3.08 19.95
C ILE A 607 -11.42 3.79 19.92
N ARG A 608 -11.54 4.87 19.15
CA ARG A 608 -12.78 5.66 19.03
C ARG A 608 -13.67 5.19 17.87
N GLU A 609 -13.05 4.65 16.83
CA GLU A 609 -13.69 4.22 15.59
C GLU A 609 -13.65 2.68 15.47
N GLU A 610 -13.51 1.96 16.60
CA GLU A 610 -13.43 0.48 16.67
C GLU A 610 -14.60 -0.23 15.93
N ILE A 611 -15.78 0.40 15.88
CA ILE A 611 -16.98 -0.08 15.16
C ILE A 611 -16.85 -0.16 13.62
N VAL A 612 -15.92 0.58 13.01
CA VAL A 612 -15.67 0.48 11.56
C VAL A 612 -14.54 -0.49 11.22
N MET A 613 -13.95 -1.16 12.21
CA MET A 613 -12.85 -2.10 12.02
C MET A 613 -13.27 -3.55 12.27
N SER A 614 -12.55 -4.53 11.71
CA SER A 614 -12.76 -5.94 12.09
C SER A 614 -11.56 -6.85 11.80
N LEU A 615 -11.34 -7.82 12.69
CA LEU A 615 -10.38 -8.92 12.50
C LEU A 615 -11.04 -10.23 12.04
N VAL A 616 -12.37 -10.28 11.98
CA VAL A 616 -13.13 -11.47 11.56
C VAL A 616 -12.89 -11.72 10.07
N CYS A 617 -12.59 -12.96 9.69
CA CYS A 617 -12.31 -13.34 8.30
C CYS A 617 -12.96 -14.69 7.95
N PRO A 618 -13.80 -14.77 6.90
CA PRO A 618 -14.04 -16.04 6.22
C PRO A 618 -12.79 -16.45 5.42
N VAL A 619 -12.35 -17.69 5.59
CA VAL A 619 -11.14 -18.24 4.96
C VAL A 619 -11.41 -19.61 4.34
N GLY A 620 -10.47 -20.11 3.55
CA GLY A 620 -10.65 -21.36 2.79
C GLY A 620 -11.21 -21.12 1.39
N PRO A 621 -11.71 -22.18 0.72
CA PRO A 621 -12.03 -22.15 -0.71
C PRO A 621 -13.05 -21.09 -1.10
N GLU A 622 -12.69 -20.26 -2.07
CA GLU A 622 -13.59 -19.34 -2.75
C GLU A 622 -14.35 -20.04 -3.89
N ARG A 623 -15.53 -19.52 -4.20
CA ARG A 623 -16.30 -19.90 -5.39
C ARG A 623 -16.12 -18.87 -6.50
N ASN A 624 -16.74 -19.13 -7.64
CA ASN A 624 -16.63 -18.30 -8.83
C ASN A 624 -17.33 -16.94 -8.66
N LEU A 625 -16.55 -15.88 -8.46
CA LEU A 625 -17.01 -14.49 -8.29
C LEU A 625 -18.04 -14.02 -9.32
N LEU A 626 -18.00 -14.51 -10.56
CA LEU A 626 -18.94 -14.11 -11.62
C LEU A 626 -20.22 -14.96 -11.70
N SER A 627 -20.31 -16.09 -10.98
CA SER A 627 -21.53 -16.92 -10.96
C SER A 627 -22.66 -16.29 -10.15
N GLU A 628 -23.88 -16.80 -10.37
CA GLU A 628 -25.07 -16.47 -9.58
C GLU A 628 -24.88 -16.71 -8.07
N PRO A 629 -25.41 -15.84 -7.19
CA PRO A 629 -25.40 -16.07 -5.75
C PRO A 629 -26.06 -17.39 -5.36
N GLY A 630 -25.42 -18.14 -4.46
CA GLY A 630 -25.85 -19.48 -4.01
C GLY A 630 -25.09 -19.96 -2.77
N PRO A 631 -25.65 -20.91 -2.00
CA PRO A 631 -25.16 -21.29 -0.67
C PRO A 631 -23.73 -21.86 -0.65
N SER A 632 -23.22 -22.34 -1.79
CA SER A 632 -21.85 -22.82 -1.93
C SER A 632 -20.78 -21.74 -1.71
N HIS A 633 -21.13 -20.45 -1.80
CA HIS A 633 -20.20 -19.33 -1.60
C HIS A 633 -19.83 -19.09 -0.12
N CYS A 634 -20.74 -19.40 0.81
CA CYS A 634 -20.52 -19.25 2.25
C CYS A 634 -20.12 -20.56 2.95
N GLU A 635 -19.77 -21.61 2.19
CA GLU A 635 -19.10 -22.83 2.69
C GLU A 635 -17.62 -22.56 3.05
N ARG A 636 -17.37 -21.55 3.88
CA ARG A 636 -16.05 -21.09 4.30
C ARG A 636 -15.88 -21.26 5.81
N LEU A 637 -14.64 -21.25 6.29
CA LEU A 637 -14.33 -21.26 7.72
C LEU A 637 -14.23 -19.83 8.23
N ASN A 638 -15.09 -19.44 9.16
CA ASN A 638 -15.05 -18.14 9.83
C ASN A 638 -14.04 -18.17 10.99
N VAL A 639 -12.98 -17.38 10.85
CA VAL A 639 -11.95 -17.16 11.87
C VAL A 639 -12.26 -15.82 12.55
N ARG A 640 -12.85 -15.89 13.75
CA ARG A 640 -13.20 -14.71 14.56
C ARG A 640 -11.99 -13.97 15.12
N HIS A 641 -10.96 -14.74 15.51
CA HIS A 641 -9.73 -14.23 16.10
C HIS A 641 -8.52 -14.82 15.37
N PRO A 642 -7.65 -13.99 14.76
CA PRO A 642 -6.63 -14.50 13.83
C PRO A 642 -5.41 -15.11 14.53
N VAL A 643 -5.18 -14.77 15.81
CA VAL A 643 -4.21 -15.47 16.68
C VAL A 643 -4.95 -16.64 17.36
N LEU A 644 -4.61 -17.86 16.97
CA LEU A 644 -5.35 -19.08 17.26
C LEU A 644 -4.94 -19.71 18.60
N THR A 645 -5.87 -20.33 19.33
CA THR A 645 -5.55 -21.16 20.50
C THR A 645 -4.93 -22.50 20.10
N LEU A 646 -4.41 -23.24 21.08
CA LEU A 646 -4.01 -24.64 20.91
C LEU A 646 -5.22 -25.54 20.56
N GLU A 647 -6.40 -25.25 21.10
CA GLU A 647 -7.64 -26.01 20.82
C GLU A 647 -8.11 -25.78 19.37
N GLU A 648 -8.12 -24.53 18.91
CA GLU A 648 -8.46 -24.16 17.53
C GLU A 648 -7.46 -24.77 16.52
N MET A 649 -6.16 -24.75 16.83
CA MET A 649 -5.13 -25.39 15.98
C MET A 649 -5.23 -26.92 15.98
N ASN A 650 -5.58 -27.54 17.11
CA ASN A 650 -5.81 -29.00 17.16
C ASN A 650 -7.10 -29.41 16.44
N ALA A 651 -8.15 -28.58 16.46
CA ALA A 651 -9.35 -28.80 15.65
C ALA A 651 -9.04 -28.75 14.16
N LEU A 652 -8.28 -27.75 13.69
CA LEU A 652 -7.85 -27.61 12.29
C LEU A 652 -7.07 -28.84 11.77
N LYS A 653 -6.27 -29.49 12.62
CA LYS A 653 -5.54 -30.74 12.29
C LYS A 653 -6.46 -31.97 12.15
N GLY A 654 -7.71 -31.86 12.61
CA GLY A 654 -8.76 -32.85 12.40
C GLY A 654 -9.51 -32.66 11.08
N LYS A 655 -10.79 -33.03 11.08
CA LYS A 655 -11.72 -32.77 9.97
C LYS A 655 -13.06 -32.29 10.53
N TYR A 656 -13.61 -31.22 9.96
CA TYR A 656 -14.97 -30.80 10.24
C TYR A 656 -15.94 -31.66 9.44
N ILE A 657 -16.79 -32.40 10.15
CA ILE A 657 -17.83 -33.24 9.55
C ILE A 657 -19.16 -32.49 9.65
N LYS A 658 -19.81 -32.26 8.50
CA LYS A 658 -21.14 -31.64 8.42
C LYS A 658 -22.22 -32.59 8.99
N PRO A 659 -23.41 -32.09 9.35
CA PRO A 659 -24.52 -32.92 9.84
C PRO A 659 -24.99 -34.02 8.88
N ASP A 660 -24.66 -33.94 7.59
CA ASP A 660 -24.93 -34.97 6.57
C ASP A 660 -23.87 -36.07 6.49
N GLY A 661 -22.80 -35.99 7.31
CA GLY A 661 -21.67 -36.92 7.32
C GLY A 661 -20.56 -36.61 6.31
N SER A 662 -20.70 -35.55 5.49
CA SER A 662 -19.65 -35.13 4.55
C SER A 662 -18.54 -34.30 5.23
N VAL A 663 -17.34 -34.31 4.65
CA VAL A 663 -16.24 -33.44 5.11
C VAL A 663 -16.50 -32.02 4.60
N GLY A 664 -16.76 -31.09 5.53
CA GLY A 664 -16.97 -29.68 5.23
C GLY A 664 -15.67 -28.86 5.21
N PHE A 665 -14.69 -29.22 6.04
CA PHE A 665 -13.37 -28.60 6.06
C PHE A 665 -12.32 -29.59 6.56
N SER A 666 -11.14 -29.59 5.95
CA SER A 666 -9.99 -30.41 6.31
C SER A 666 -8.70 -29.70 5.97
N THR A 667 -7.60 -30.07 6.62
CA THR A 667 -6.28 -29.51 6.33
C THR A 667 -5.22 -30.57 6.10
N HIS A 668 -4.10 -30.16 5.49
CA HIS A 668 -2.86 -30.93 5.44
C HIS A 668 -1.76 -30.22 6.25
N VAL A 669 -1.04 -30.96 7.09
CA VAL A 669 0.05 -30.40 7.92
C VAL A 669 1.37 -30.56 7.18
N ILE A 670 2.03 -29.43 6.90
CA ILE A 670 3.28 -29.34 6.16
C ILE A 670 4.41 -29.05 7.13
N ASP A 671 5.36 -29.97 7.20
CA ASP A 671 6.59 -29.85 7.99
C ASP A 671 7.45 -28.70 7.45
N CYS A 672 7.55 -27.60 8.21
CA CYS A 672 8.32 -26.41 7.86
C CYS A 672 9.73 -26.42 8.48
N THR A 673 10.30 -27.60 8.68
CA THR A 673 11.65 -27.78 9.24
C THR A 673 12.57 -28.53 8.27
N PHE A 674 13.88 -28.44 8.50
CA PHE A 674 14.91 -29.02 7.64
C PHE A 674 16.11 -29.53 8.46
N PRO A 675 16.93 -30.47 7.95
CA PRO A 675 18.00 -31.09 8.75
C PRO A 675 19.05 -30.08 9.21
N ALA A 676 19.45 -30.14 10.48
CA ALA A 676 20.53 -29.32 11.02
C ALA A 676 21.85 -29.59 10.28
N GLY A 677 22.68 -28.54 10.13
CA GLY A 677 23.96 -28.63 9.41
C GLY A 677 23.89 -28.87 7.89
N SER A 678 22.69 -28.84 7.28
CA SER A 678 22.52 -29.03 5.82
C SER A 678 22.88 -27.81 4.95
N GLY A 679 23.23 -26.68 5.57
CA GLY A 679 23.63 -25.45 4.88
C GLY A 679 22.47 -24.65 4.27
N PRO A 680 22.77 -23.51 3.62
CA PRO A 680 21.75 -22.68 2.95
C PRO A 680 20.98 -23.44 1.88
N ASP A 681 21.65 -24.33 1.13
CA ASP A 681 21.01 -25.22 0.15
C ASP A 681 19.90 -26.06 0.80
N GLY A 682 20.10 -26.56 2.02
CA GLY A 682 19.09 -27.33 2.76
C GLY A 682 17.85 -26.50 3.11
N MET A 683 18.04 -25.21 3.43
CA MET A 683 16.95 -24.25 3.64
C MET A 683 16.18 -23.98 2.34
N ILE A 684 16.88 -23.77 1.21
CA ILE A 684 16.28 -23.48 -0.09
C ILE A 684 15.47 -24.68 -0.61
N HIS A 685 16.04 -25.90 -0.56
CA HIS A 685 15.30 -27.11 -0.94
C HIS A 685 14.07 -27.36 -0.05
N ALA A 686 14.12 -26.99 1.24
CA ALA A 686 12.96 -27.08 2.12
C ALA A 686 11.86 -26.08 1.74
N LEU A 687 12.23 -24.86 1.30
CA LEU A 687 11.28 -23.85 0.81
C LEU A 687 10.62 -24.27 -0.50
N GLU A 688 11.36 -24.90 -1.41
CA GLU A 688 10.82 -25.46 -2.64
C GLU A 688 9.86 -26.62 -2.33
N ARG A 689 10.29 -27.56 -1.47
CA ARG A 689 9.47 -28.68 -1.00
C ARG A 689 8.12 -28.24 -0.41
N ILE A 690 8.09 -27.29 0.53
CA ILE A 690 6.81 -26.88 1.15
C ILE A 690 5.87 -26.15 0.19
N CYS A 691 6.41 -25.54 -0.88
CA CYS A 691 5.58 -24.93 -1.91
C CYS A 691 4.90 -26.00 -2.78
N ASP A 692 5.66 -27.01 -3.18
CA ASP A 692 5.16 -28.12 -4.01
C ASP A 692 4.17 -29.00 -3.19
N GLU A 693 4.52 -29.35 -1.94
CA GLU A 693 3.61 -30.06 -1.02
C GLU A 693 2.29 -29.30 -0.78
N ALA A 694 2.33 -27.96 -0.68
CA ALA A 694 1.12 -27.15 -0.55
C ALA A 694 0.29 -27.15 -1.84
N ALA A 695 0.92 -27.03 -3.01
CA ALA A 695 0.23 -27.05 -4.29
C ALA A 695 -0.45 -28.41 -4.56
N ASP A 696 0.25 -29.51 -4.29
CA ASP A 696 -0.26 -30.88 -4.46
C ASP A 696 -1.39 -31.19 -3.46
N ALA A 697 -1.25 -30.81 -2.18
CA ALA A 697 -2.29 -31.03 -1.17
C ALA A 697 -3.61 -30.28 -1.50
N ILE A 698 -3.50 -29.05 -2.02
CA ILE A 698 -4.65 -28.23 -2.41
C ILE A 698 -5.30 -28.73 -3.71
N GLN A 699 -4.52 -29.28 -4.64
CA GLN A 699 -5.04 -29.83 -5.89
C GLN A 699 -5.66 -31.22 -5.72
N GLY A 700 -5.05 -32.08 -4.89
CA GLY A 700 -5.39 -33.49 -4.73
C GLY A 700 -4.83 -34.39 -5.82
N GLU A 701 -4.77 -35.71 -5.55
CA GLU A 701 -4.40 -36.72 -6.55
C GLU A 701 -5.47 -36.86 -7.65
N ILE A 702 -5.11 -37.49 -8.78
CA ILE A 702 -5.99 -37.60 -9.95
C ILE A 702 -7.19 -38.51 -9.63
N GLY A 703 -8.33 -37.88 -9.30
CA GLY A 703 -9.58 -38.55 -8.93
C GLY A 703 -9.93 -38.40 -7.44
N GLU A 704 -9.05 -37.82 -6.63
CA GLU A 704 -9.33 -37.46 -5.24
C GLU A 704 -9.64 -35.96 -5.09
N LYS A 705 -10.06 -35.54 -3.89
CA LYS A 705 -10.37 -34.14 -3.56
C LYS A 705 -9.24 -33.57 -2.68
N GLY A 706 -8.60 -32.49 -3.14
CA GLY A 706 -7.65 -31.72 -2.33
C GLY A 706 -8.28 -31.09 -1.07
N VAL A 707 -7.43 -30.67 -0.14
CA VAL A 707 -7.85 -30.11 1.17
C VAL A 707 -8.24 -28.63 1.11
N GLU A 708 -9.10 -28.21 2.03
CA GLU A 708 -9.58 -26.82 2.14
C GLU A 708 -8.57 -25.85 2.80
N GLY A 709 -7.47 -26.35 3.35
CA GLY A 709 -6.39 -25.54 3.91
C GLY A 709 -5.09 -26.30 4.16
N VAL A 710 -4.00 -25.56 4.33
CA VAL A 710 -2.70 -26.10 4.76
C VAL A 710 -2.29 -25.50 6.10
N ILE A 711 -1.62 -26.30 6.94
CA ILE A 711 -1.02 -25.85 8.21
C ILE A 711 0.50 -25.94 8.06
N LEU A 712 1.16 -24.80 7.95
CA LEU A 712 2.62 -24.70 7.96
C LEU A 712 3.09 -24.80 9.42
N SER A 713 3.76 -25.89 9.80
CA SER A 713 4.11 -26.17 11.22
C SER A 713 5.61 -26.39 11.41
N ASP A 714 6.21 -25.66 12.34
CA ASP A 714 7.62 -25.81 12.75
C ASP A 714 7.83 -26.76 13.94
N ARG A 715 6.74 -27.44 14.40
CA ARG A 715 6.71 -28.34 15.58
C ARG A 715 7.77 -29.44 15.65
N LEU A 716 8.34 -29.84 14.52
CA LEU A 716 9.39 -30.87 14.44
C LEU A 716 10.81 -30.32 14.65
N ALA A 717 10.95 -29.02 14.95
CA ALA A 717 12.24 -28.39 15.23
C ALA A 717 12.82 -28.88 16.58
N GLY A 718 14.13 -29.11 16.60
CA GLY A 718 14.81 -29.80 17.69
C GLY A 718 16.31 -29.99 17.40
N PRO A 719 17.00 -30.92 18.09
CA PRO A 719 18.46 -31.05 17.97
C PRO A 719 18.91 -31.33 16.52
N ASP A 720 18.25 -32.25 15.82
CA ASP A 720 18.61 -32.62 14.44
C ASP A 720 17.89 -31.78 13.36
N ARG A 721 17.03 -30.82 13.73
CA ARG A 721 16.11 -30.12 12.80
C ARG A 721 15.96 -28.63 13.10
N MET A 722 16.31 -27.80 12.13
CA MET A 722 16.13 -26.35 12.17
C MET A 722 14.75 -25.96 11.61
N ALA A 723 14.11 -24.95 12.20
CA ALA A 723 12.88 -24.36 11.66
C ALA A 723 13.18 -23.41 10.48
N LEU A 724 12.31 -23.40 9.47
CA LEU A 724 12.19 -22.24 8.58
C LEU A 724 11.49 -21.11 9.35
N PRO A 725 11.85 -19.82 9.15
CA PRO A 725 11.10 -18.71 9.73
C PRO A 725 9.65 -18.74 9.23
N SER A 726 8.67 -18.62 10.11
CA SER A 726 7.24 -18.79 9.75
C SER A 726 6.81 -17.79 8.68
N LEU A 727 7.33 -16.56 8.76
CA LEU A 727 7.11 -15.51 7.77
C LEU A 727 7.67 -15.88 6.37
N ILE A 728 8.84 -16.52 6.31
CA ILE A 728 9.45 -16.98 5.05
C ILE A 728 8.66 -18.16 4.47
N ALA A 729 8.24 -19.11 5.32
CA ALA A 729 7.45 -20.26 4.90
C ALA A 729 6.06 -19.85 4.35
N VAL A 730 5.33 -19.01 5.11
CA VAL A 730 4.04 -18.43 4.67
C VAL A 730 4.22 -17.64 3.38
N GLY A 731 5.23 -16.75 3.31
CA GLY A 731 5.47 -15.93 2.11
C GLY A 731 5.76 -16.76 0.86
N ALA A 732 6.65 -17.76 0.97
CA ALA A 732 6.98 -18.67 -0.13
C ALA A 732 5.74 -19.40 -0.67
N VAL A 733 4.97 -20.02 0.22
CA VAL A 733 3.75 -20.78 -0.13
C VAL A 733 2.66 -19.86 -0.67
N HIS A 734 2.42 -18.70 -0.05
CA HIS A 734 1.45 -17.71 -0.53
C HIS A 734 1.79 -17.24 -1.95
N GLN A 735 3.05 -16.87 -2.21
CA GLN A 735 3.48 -16.41 -3.53
C GLN A 735 3.49 -17.53 -4.57
N HIS A 736 3.86 -18.77 -4.20
CA HIS A 736 3.72 -19.91 -5.11
C HIS A 736 2.26 -20.14 -5.50
N LEU A 737 1.33 -20.13 -4.54
CA LEU A 737 -0.09 -20.33 -4.79
C LEU A 737 -0.76 -19.16 -5.53
N LEU A 738 -0.27 -17.91 -5.39
CA LEU A 738 -0.67 -16.79 -6.25
C LEU A 738 -0.20 -17.01 -7.70
N ARG A 739 1.08 -17.35 -7.90
CA ARG A 739 1.68 -17.58 -9.23
C ARG A 739 1.00 -18.71 -10.00
N THR A 740 0.63 -19.80 -9.31
CA THR A 740 -0.09 -20.95 -9.88
C THR A 740 -1.63 -20.76 -9.92
N LYS A 741 -2.13 -19.58 -9.52
CA LYS A 741 -3.56 -19.24 -9.43
C LYS A 741 -4.39 -20.20 -8.55
N GLN A 742 -3.76 -20.75 -7.52
CA GLN A 742 -4.36 -21.69 -6.55
C GLN A 742 -4.75 -21.04 -5.22
N ARG A 743 -4.24 -19.85 -4.87
CA ARG A 743 -4.43 -19.24 -3.53
C ARG A 743 -5.90 -19.08 -3.07
N PRO A 744 -6.90 -18.80 -3.94
CA PRO A 744 -8.31 -18.77 -3.56
C PRO A 744 -8.90 -20.15 -3.20
N LYS A 745 -8.25 -21.26 -3.55
CA LYS A 745 -8.79 -22.61 -3.32
C LYS A 745 -8.62 -23.12 -1.88
N ALA A 746 -7.85 -22.44 -1.03
CA ALA A 746 -7.49 -22.95 0.30
C ALA A 746 -7.13 -21.84 1.31
N ALA A 747 -7.14 -22.18 2.60
CA ALA A 747 -6.57 -21.35 3.67
C ALA A 747 -5.09 -21.67 3.93
N ILE A 748 -4.31 -20.71 4.44
CA ILE A 748 -2.92 -20.92 4.90
C ILE A 748 -2.82 -20.62 6.40
N PHE A 749 -2.82 -21.65 7.23
CA PHE A 749 -2.57 -21.51 8.67
C PHE A 749 -1.10 -21.71 9.00
N ALA A 750 -0.65 -21.13 10.12
CA ALA A 750 0.68 -21.33 10.65
C ALA A 750 0.63 -21.83 12.10
N GLU A 751 1.45 -22.81 12.44
CA GLU A 751 1.76 -23.20 13.82
C GLU A 751 3.24 -22.88 14.04
N ALA A 752 3.47 -21.79 14.78
CA ALA A 752 4.71 -21.03 14.74
C ALA A 752 5.32 -20.88 16.13
N GLY A 753 6.61 -21.20 16.27
CA GLY A 753 7.38 -20.91 17.47
C GLY A 753 7.95 -19.50 17.51
N ASP A 754 8.31 -18.93 16.36
CA ASP A 754 8.97 -17.62 16.25
C ASP A 754 8.04 -16.40 16.48
N CYS A 755 6.73 -16.55 16.30
CA CYS A 755 5.75 -15.47 16.41
C CYS A 755 5.33 -15.19 17.87
N LYS A 756 5.64 -13.98 18.39
CA LYS A 756 5.44 -13.60 19.80
C LYS A 756 5.09 -12.12 20.07
N GLU A 757 5.18 -11.24 19.07
CA GLU A 757 4.91 -9.80 19.22
C GLU A 757 3.99 -9.26 18.10
N VAL A 758 3.38 -8.09 18.33
CA VAL A 758 2.41 -7.47 17.40
C VAL A 758 2.97 -7.33 15.98
N HIS A 759 4.28 -7.09 15.83
CA HIS A 759 4.92 -6.98 14.52
C HIS A 759 5.02 -8.34 13.79
N ASP A 760 5.22 -9.44 14.51
CA ASP A 760 5.24 -10.80 13.93
C ASP A 760 3.86 -11.13 13.33
N TYR A 761 2.79 -10.83 14.07
CA TYR A 761 1.41 -11.03 13.59
C TYR A 761 1.07 -10.12 12.40
N ALA A 762 1.42 -8.84 12.48
CA ALA A 762 1.17 -7.90 11.39
C ALA A 762 1.89 -8.31 10.10
N THR A 763 3.14 -8.79 10.20
CA THR A 763 3.89 -9.27 9.02
C THR A 763 3.30 -10.57 8.48
N ILE A 764 3.09 -11.61 9.30
CA ILE A 764 2.63 -12.92 8.80
C ILE A 764 1.25 -12.87 8.14
N PHE A 765 0.32 -12.02 8.62
CA PHE A 765 -0.96 -11.78 7.94
C PHE A 765 -0.81 -10.89 6.71
N GLY A 766 0.02 -9.83 6.76
CA GLY A 766 0.30 -8.98 5.60
C GLY A 766 0.90 -9.72 4.40
N TYR A 767 1.54 -10.87 4.66
CA TYR A 767 2.07 -11.82 3.66
C TYR A 767 1.21 -13.09 3.49
N GLY A 768 -0.07 -13.05 3.86
CA GLY A 768 -1.10 -13.97 3.36
C GLY A 768 -1.44 -15.16 4.24
N CYS A 769 -1.02 -15.20 5.51
CA CYS A 769 -1.53 -16.17 6.50
C CYS A 769 -3.00 -15.87 6.86
N ASP A 770 -3.77 -16.94 7.10
CA ASP A 770 -5.18 -16.88 7.46
C ASP A 770 -5.45 -16.91 8.97
N GLY A 771 -4.58 -17.56 9.74
CA GLY A 771 -4.58 -17.63 11.19
C GLY A 771 -3.33 -18.34 11.72
N VAL A 772 -2.77 -17.88 12.85
CA VAL A 772 -1.50 -18.38 13.40
C VAL A 772 -1.63 -18.81 14.86
N CYS A 773 -1.11 -19.98 15.22
CA CYS A 773 -1.02 -20.46 16.59
C CYS A 773 0.41 -20.27 17.14
N PRO A 774 0.65 -19.26 18.02
CA PRO A 774 1.97 -18.91 18.55
C PRO A 774 2.33 -19.79 19.75
N TYR A 775 2.50 -21.10 19.54
CA TYR A 775 2.49 -22.07 20.64
C TYR A 775 3.66 -21.89 21.63
N VAL A 776 4.82 -21.41 21.18
CA VAL A 776 5.97 -21.14 22.07
C VAL A 776 5.75 -19.86 22.88
N ALA A 777 4.97 -18.89 22.38
CA ALA A 777 4.59 -17.71 23.16
C ALA A 777 3.61 -18.10 24.27
N TYR A 778 2.64 -18.99 24.00
CA TYR A 778 1.78 -19.55 25.04
C TYR A 778 2.58 -20.35 26.08
N GLU A 779 3.51 -21.20 25.63
CA GLU A 779 4.44 -21.92 26.52
C GLU A 779 5.25 -20.98 27.41
N ALA A 780 5.79 -19.89 26.85
CA ALA A 780 6.53 -18.87 27.60
C ALA A 780 5.68 -18.15 28.64
N LEU A 781 4.42 -17.85 28.32
CA LEU A 781 3.47 -17.24 29.23
C LEU A 781 3.07 -18.18 30.38
N CYS A 782 2.69 -19.43 30.08
CA CYS A 782 2.41 -20.47 31.08
C CYS A 782 3.63 -20.72 31.97
N LYS A 783 4.84 -20.75 31.40
CA LYS A 783 6.08 -20.90 32.19
C LYS A 783 6.31 -19.71 33.12
N MET A 784 6.15 -18.47 32.65
CA MET A 784 6.28 -17.28 33.51
C MET A 784 5.21 -17.24 34.61
N ASN A 785 4.03 -17.83 34.40
CA ASN A 785 3.02 -18.00 35.44
C ASN A 785 3.47 -19.03 36.48
N HIS A 786 3.90 -20.22 36.02
CA HIS A 786 4.39 -21.31 36.87
C HIS A 786 5.63 -20.92 37.70
N ASP A 787 6.54 -20.13 37.13
CA ASP A 787 7.73 -19.59 37.79
C ASP A 787 7.40 -18.40 38.75
N GLY A 788 6.14 -18.00 38.88
CA GLY A 788 5.66 -16.93 39.78
C GLY A 788 5.92 -15.50 39.30
N LEU A 789 6.47 -15.30 38.10
CA LEU A 789 6.85 -13.98 37.56
C LEU A 789 5.63 -13.11 37.23
N VAL A 790 4.50 -13.72 36.86
CA VAL A 790 3.23 -13.02 36.59
C VAL A 790 2.68 -12.40 37.88
N GLU A 791 2.50 -13.22 38.93
CA GLU A 791 2.01 -12.77 40.24
C GLU A 791 2.91 -11.66 40.81
N ALA A 792 4.24 -11.86 40.79
CA ALA A 792 5.20 -10.90 41.32
C ALA A 792 5.16 -9.52 40.64
N LYS A 793 4.82 -9.47 39.34
CA LYS A 793 4.75 -8.21 38.56
C LYS A 793 3.37 -7.57 38.60
N ALA A 794 2.30 -8.37 38.55
CA ALA A 794 0.92 -7.88 38.56
C ALA A 794 0.38 -7.56 39.95
N LYS A 795 0.87 -8.28 40.98
CA LYS A 795 0.34 -8.31 42.36
C LYS A 795 -1.07 -8.91 42.47
N SER A 796 -1.37 -9.85 41.58
CA SER A 796 -2.58 -10.66 41.56
C SER A 796 -2.29 -12.00 40.90
N GLU A 797 -2.96 -13.06 41.37
CA GLU A 797 -2.98 -14.38 40.72
C GLU A 797 -3.69 -14.31 39.36
N PHE A 798 -3.33 -15.20 38.43
CA PHE A 798 -4.01 -15.41 37.14
C PHE A 798 -3.96 -16.89 36.76
N THR A 799 -4.99 -17.38 36.08
CA THR A 799 -4.95 -18.66 35.37
C THR A 799 -4.26 -18.54 34.01
N ASP A 800 -3.73 -19.66 33.50
CA ASP A 800 -3.12 -19.73 32.17
C ASP A 800 -4.11 -19.34 31.05
N ASP A 801 -5.40 -19.69 31.20
CA ASP A 801 -6.46 -19.31 30.26
C ASP A 801 -6.69 -17.79 30.22
N GLU A 802 -6.71 -17.11 31.38
CA GLU A 802 -6.84 -15.66 31.46
C GLU A 802 -5.63 -14.94 30.85
N ILE A 803 -4.42 -15.48 31.10
CA ILE A 803 -3.16 -14.99 30.52
C ILE A 803 -3.17 -15.11 28.99
N ILE A 804 -3.58 -16.26 28.45
CA ILE A 804 -3.69 -16.50 27.01
C ILE A 804 -4.78 -15.60 26.40
N ALA A 805 -5.93 -15.45 27.06
CA ALA A 805 -7.01 -14.57 26.60
C ALA A 805 -6.60 -13.09 26.57
N ASN A 806 -5.93 -12.60 27.62
CA ASN A 806 -5.37 -11.24 27.66
C ASN A 806 -4.31 -11.02 26.59
N TYR A 807 -3.40 -11.98 26.39
CA TYR A 807 -2.38 -11.90 25.34
C TYR A 807 -3.00 -11.88 23.93
N ARG A 808 -3.98 -12.75 23.64
CA ARG A 808 -4.76 -12.73 22.38
C ARG A 808 -5.42 -11.36 22.16
N LYS A 809 -6.11 -10.84 23.18
CA LYS A 809 -6.75 -9.52 23.18
C LYS A 809 -5.77 -8.36 22.97
N ALA A 810 -4.57 -8.45 23.54
CA ALA A 810 -3.50 -7.48 23.33
C ALA A 810 -2.99 -7.53 21.88
N ALA A 811 -2.77 -8.72 21.33
CA ALA A 811 -2.37 -8.91 19.94
C ALA A 811 -3.44 -8.40 18.97
N ALA A 812 -4.73 -8.66 19.23
CA ALA A 812 -5.84 -8.12 18.45
C ALA A 812 -5.87 -6.58 18.42
N LYS A 813 -5.76 -5.93 19.58
CA LYS A 813 -5.72 -4.46 19.64
C LYS A 813 -4.44 -3.88 19.01
N GLY A 814 -3.33 -4.60 19.08
CA GLY A 814 -2.11 -4.29 18.33
C GLY A 814 -2.29 -4.39 16.81
N LEU A 815 -2.97 -5.43 16.31
CA LEU A 815 -3.27 -5.61 14.89
C LEU A 815 -4.18 -4.52 14.35
N LEU A 816 -5.29 -4.23 15.04
CA LEU A 816 -6.18 -3.11 14.71
C LEU A 816 -5.38 -1.79 14.67
N LYS A 817 -4.52 -1.54 15.66
CA LYS A 817 -3.64 -0.38 15.69
C LYS A 817 -2.64 -0.33 14.53
N VAL A 818 -2.10 -1.45 14.05
CA VAL A 818 -1.18 -1.46 12.89
C VAL A 818 -1.93 -1.25 11.58
N MET A 819 -3.09 -1.87 11.39
CA MET A 819 -3.96 -1.67 10.22
C MET A 819 -4.42 -0.21 10.11
N SER A 820 -4.82 0.40 11.24
CA SER A 820 -5.32 1.78 11.28
C SER A 820 -4.27 2.81 10.87
N LYS A 821 -2.96 2.51 10.97
CA LYS A 821 -1.87 3.39 10.50
C LYS A 821 -1.95 3.72 9.03
N MET A 822 -2.42 2.79 8.21
CA MET A 822 -2.64 2.99 6.77
C MET A 822 -4.10 3.37 6.46
N GLY A 823 -4.95 3.47 7.49
CA GLY A 823 -6.39 3.68 7.35
C GLY A 823 -7.15 2.44 6.88
N ILE A 824 -6.63 1.23 7.12
CA ILE A 824 -7.26 -0.03 6.70
C ILE A 824 -8.18 -0.50 7.83
N SER A 825 -9.46 -0.71 7.52
CA SER A 825 -10.49 -1.12 8.47
C SER A 825 -10.53 -2.64 8.70
N THR A 826 -10.36 -3.47 7.65
CA THR A 826 -10.56 -4.93 7.76
C THR A 826 -9.29 -5.76 7.61
N LEU A 827 -9.15 -6.80 8.44
CA LEU A 827 -8.04 -7.75 8.31
C LEU A 827 -8.13 -8.53 6.99
N GLN A 828 -9.34 -8.75 6.46
CA GLN A 828 -9.57 -9.42 5.20
C GLN A 828 -8.87 -8.71 4.03
N SER A 829 -9.00 -7.37 3.94
CA SER A 829 -8.31 -6.57 2.91
C SER A 829 -6.83 -6.32 3.22
N TYR A 830 -6.41 -6.41 4.50
CA TYR A 830 -5.00 -6.34 4.90
C TYR A 830 -4.21 -7.62 4.54
N LYS A 831 -4.87 -8.79 4.52
CA LYS A 831 -4.25 -10.08 4.19
C LYS A 831 -3.70 -10.09 2.77
N GLY A 832 -2.38 -10.29 2.63
CA GLY A 832 -1.68 -10.29 1.34
C GLY A 832 -1.46 -8.91 0.71
N ALA A 833 -1.80 -7.82 1.41
CA ALA A 833 -1.62 -6.45 0.92
C ALA A 833 -0.17 -5.94 1.03
N GLN A 834 0.70 -6.61 1.79
CA GLN A 834 2.13 -6.27 1.93
C GLN A 834 2.38 -4.79 2.30
N VAL A 835 1.77 -4.32 3.40
CA VAL A 835 1.84 -2.93 3.89
C VAL A 835 3.18 -2.63 4.59
N PHE A 836 4.29 -2.99 3.93
CA PHE A 836 5.65 -2.95 4.47
C PHE A 836 6.69 -2.52 3.43
N GLU A 837 7.75 -1.83 3.87
CA GLU A 837 9.03 -1.76 3.17
C GLU A 837 10.03 -2.71 3.83
N ALA A 838 10.83 -3.43 3.03
CA ALA A 838 11.96 -4.21 3.50
C ALA A 838 13.25 -3.38 3.45
N VAL A 839 14.02 -3.38 4.54
CA VAL A 839 15.30 -2.67 4.64
C VAL A 839 16.40 -3.68 4.93
N GLY A 840 17.16 -4.05 3.90
CA GLY A 840 18.34 -4.91 4.01
C GLY A 840 18.16 -6.36 3.56
N LEU A 841 17.03 -6.74 2.95
CA LEU A 841 16.85 -8.06 2.31
C LEU A 841 17.27 -7.99 0.83
N SER A 842 17.89 -9.06 0.32
CA SER A 842 18.21 -9.21 -1.11
C SER A 842 16.97 -9.42 -1.99
N ASP A 843 17.09 -9.09 -3.27
CA ASP A 843 16.02 -9.35 -4.27
C ASP A 843 15.67 -10.84 -4.32
N GLU A 844 16.61 -11.76 -4.08
CA GLU A 844 16.34 -13.21 -4.13
C GLU A 844 15.31 -13.67 -3.09
N ILE A 845 15.38 -13.13 -1.86
CA ILE A 845 14.41 -13.41 -0.81
C ILE A 845 13.06 -12.78 -1.17
N VAL A 846 13.08 -11.52 -1.64
CA VAL A 846 11.87 -10.75 -1.94
C VAL A 846 11.12 -11.33 -3.15
N ASP A 847 11.78 -11.62 -4.26
CA ASP A 847 11.15 -12.21 -5.45
C ASP A 847 10.57 -13.61 -5.16
N ARG A 848 11.22 -14.41 -4.32
CA ARG A 848 10.78 -15.78 -3.98
C ARG A 848 9.59 -15.77 -3.01
N CYS A 849 9.68 -15.00 -1.92
CA CYS A 849 8.78 -15.06 -0.75
C CYS A 849 7.86 -13.85 -0.56
N PHE A 850 8.22 -12.66 -1.06
CA PHE A 850 7.56 -11.39 -0.72
C PHE A 850 7.31 -10.53 -1.97
N THR A 851 7.02 -11.18 -3.10
CA THR A 851 6.99 -10.58 -4.44
C THR A 851 6.13 -9.31 -4.49
N GLY A 852 6.72 -8.19 -4.90
CA GLY A 852 6.10 -6.85 -4.90
C GLY A 852 6.50 -5.94 -3.74
N THR A 853 7.10 -6.48 -2.67
CA THR A 853 7.62 -5.65 -1.56
C THR A 853 8.84 -4.86 -2.01
N THR A 854 8.91 -3.58 -1.64
CA THR A 854 10.04 -2.73 -1.95
C THR A 854 11.26 -3.08 -1.07
N THR A 855 12.41 -3.36 -1.68
CA THR A 855 13.73 -3.35 -1.03
C THR A 855 14.70 -2.42 -1.79
N ARG A 856 15.02 -1.26 -1.19
CA ARG A 856 15.88 -0.24 -1.83
C ARG A 856 17.34 -0.31 -1.42
N ILE A 857 17.61 -0.93 -0.27
CA ILE A 857 18.95 -1.27 0.20
C ILE A 857 18.91 -2.76 0.49
N GLN A 858 19.63 -3.52 -0.34
CA GLN A 858 19.79 -4.96 -0.21
C GLN A 858 20.95 -5.30 0.73
N GLY A 859 21.01 -6.55 1.19
CA GLY A 859 22.10 -7.03 2.04
C GLY A 859 22.00 -8.52 2.33
N THR A 860 21.21 -8.88 3.35
CA THR A 860 20.98 -10.25 3.81
C THR A 860 20.36 -11.11 2.70
N ASP A 861 21.05 -12.19 2.37
CA ASP A 861 20.63 -13.26 1.47
C ASP A 861 20.29 -14.54 2.24
N PHE A 862 19.97 -15.64 1.54
CA PHE A 862 19.66 -16.92 2.18
C PHE A 862 20.85 -17.54 2.93
N GLU A 863 22.10 -17.21 2.59
CA GLU A 863 23.27 -17.67 3.36
C GLU A 863 23.38 -16.91 4.69
N ALA A 864 23.24 -15.58 4.66
CA ALA A 864 23.22 -14.75 5.87
C ALA A 864 22.06 -15.14 6.81
N LEU A 865 20.86 -15.36 6.25
CA LEU A 865 19.70 -15.81 7.02
C LEU A 865 19.90 -17.22 7.61
N TYR A 866 20.46 -18.17 6.83
CA TYR A 866 20.79 -19.50 7.36
C TYR A 866 21.79 -19.42 8.53
N ARG A 867 22.81 -18.56 8.45
CA ARG A 867 23.79 -18.38 9.54
C ARG A 867 23.15 -17.86 10.83
N ASP A 868 22.17 -16.94 10.75
CA ASP A 868 21.46 -16.47 11.93
C ASP A 868 20.54 -17.54 12.54
N LEU A 869 19.87 -18.34 11.70
CA LEU A 869 19.12 -19.51 12.16
C LEU A 869 20.04 -20.55 12.82
N GLU A 870 21.24 -20.77 12.29
CA GLU A 870 22.23 -21.68 12.88
C GLU A 870 22.71 -21.16 14.26
N ARG A 871 22.84 -19.84 14.44
CA ARG A 871 23.19 -19.21 15.72
C ARG A 871 22.08 -19.34 16.76
N PHE A 872 20.81 -19.14 16.38
CA PHE A 872 19.68 -19.40 17.27
C PHE A 872 19.58 -20.89 17.64
N HIS A 873 19.71 -21.78 16.65
CA HIS A 873 19.67 -23.23 16.87
C HIS A 873 20.76 -23.71 17.85
N LYS A 874 22.02 -23.28 17.64
CA LYS A 874 23.15 -23.57 18.57
C LYS A 874 22.96 -22.97 19.96
N ALA A 875 22.21 -21.88 20.12
CA ALA A 875 21.87 -21.34 21.43
C ALA A 875 20.81 -22.18 22.18
N GLY A 876 19.97 -22.95 21.47
CA GLY A 876 19.07 -23.94 22.06
C GLY A 876 19.69 -25.33 22.22
N TYR A 877 20.58 -25.70 21.30
CA TYR A 877 21.24 -27.01 21.20
C TYR A 877 22.76 -26.83 21.01
N PRO A 878 23.48 -26.40 22.07
CA PRO A 878 24.93 -26.21 22.00
C PRO A 878 25.68 -27.53 21.89
N ASP A 879 26.87 -27.49 21.27
CA ASP A 879 27.77 -28.64 21.10
C ASP A 879 28.29 -29.22 22.43
N HIS A 880 28.17 -28.48 23.54
CA HIS A 880 28.68 -28.85 24.86
C HIS A 880 27.63 -28.65 25.96
N GLU A 881 27.44 -29.66 26.83
CA GLU A 881 26.48 -29.61 27.96
C GLU A 881 26.84 -28.56 29.04
N SER A 882 28.06 -28.03 29.00
CA SER A 882 28.51 -26.94 29.88
C SER A 882 27.92 -25.56 29.55
N ASP A 883 27.35 -25.42 28.35
CA ASP A 883 27.00 -24.11 27.81
C ASP A 883 25.62 -23.64 28.29
N SER A 884 25.48 -22.34 28.51
CA SER A 884 24.34 -21.80 29.27
C SER A 884 23.04 -21.81 28.48
N LEU A 885 22.12 -22.69 28.86
CA LEU A 885 20.71 -22.71 28.39
C LEU A 885 19.83 -21.66 29.10
N LEU A 886 20.40 -20.53 29.54
CA LEU A 886 19.63 -19.41 30.08
C LEU A 886 19.24 -18.46 28.94
N VAL A 887 17.96 -18.05 28.90
CA VAL A 887 17.50 -17.02 27.95
C VAL A 887 18.12 -15.68 28.35
N GLN A 888 19.03 -15.18 27.51
CA GLN A 888 19.76 -13.95 27.80
C GLN A 888 18.97 -12.71 27.37
N SER A 889 19.43 -11.53 27.82
CA SER A 889 19.01 -10.25 27.24
C SER A 889 19.94 -9.95 26.07
N ASP A 890 19.36 -9.85 24.87
CA ASP A 890 20.02 -9.36 23.67
C ASP A 890 20.27 -7.84 23.72
N GLY A 891 19.45 -7.12 24.51
CA GLY A 891 19.62 -5.70 24.80
C GLY A 891 19.30 -4.83 23.60
N GLN A 892 18.12 -5.04 23.01
CA GLN A 892 17.65 -4.29 21.82
C GLN A 892 16.79 -3.07 22.20
N LEU A 893 16.01 -3.18 23.28
CA LEU A 893 15.15 -2.09 23.77
C LEU A 893 15.94 -1.18 24.72
N HIS A 894 16.90 -1.74 25.46
CA HIS A 894 17.84 -1.01 26.30
C HIS A 894 19.29 -1.45 26.07
N TYR A 895 20.19 -0.47 26.02
CA TYR A 895 21.63 -0.69 26.04
C TYR A 895 22.06 -1.61 27.20
N ARG A 896 22.71 -2.72 26.85
CA ARG A 896 23.41 -3.63 27.77
C ARG A 896 24.87 -3.72 27.37
N ASP A 897 25.77 -3.87 28.36
CA ASP A 897 27.15 -4.22 28.05
C ASP A 897 27.19 -5.63 27.46
N GLY A 898 27.96 -5.81 26.37
CA GLY A 898 27.91 -7.01 25.53
C GLY A 898 26.61 -7.22 24.72
N GLY A 899 25.62 -6.32 24.79
CA GLY A 899 24.34 -6.38 24.06
C GLY A 899 24.43 -5.95 22.59
N GLU A 900 23.29 -5.55 22.01
CA GLU A 900 23.20 -4.91 20.69
C GLU A 900 23.93 -3.54 20.68
N ALA A 901 24.36 -3.09 19.51
CA ALA A 901 24.99 -1.77 19.36
C ALA A 901 23.94 -0.64 19.39
N HIS A 902 24.10 0.33 20.30
CA HIS A 902 23.27 1.55 20.39
C HIS A 902 24.09 2.82 20.09
N LEU A 903 23.45 3.82 19.46
CA LEU A 903 24.08 5.10 19.15
C LEU A 903 24.37 5.94 20.43
N ASN A 904 23.47 5.89 21.41
CA ASN A 904 23.63 6.56 22.70
C ASN A 904 24.21 5.59 23.73
N THR A 905 25.49 5.74 24.05
CA THR A 905 26.16 4.97 25.12
C THR A 905 26.29 5.79 26.40
N PRO A 906 26.34 5.15 27.59
CA PRO A 906 26.57 5.86 28.85
C PRO A 906 27.85 6.72 28.83
N ALA A 907 28.94 6.20 28.26
CA ALA A 907 30.21 6.91 28.12
C ALA A 907 30.10 8.15 27.20
N GLY A 908 29.39 8.06 26.09
CA GLY A 908 29.11 9.20 25.22
C GLY A 908 28.27 10.28 25.95
N MET A 909 27.19 9.87 26.62
CA MET A 909 26.30 10.78 27.33
C MET A 909 26.97 11.50 28.50
N VAL A 910 27.85 10.82 29.25
CA VAL A 910 28.66 11.45 30.31
C VAL A 910 29.60 12.51 29.73
N ASN A 911 30.32 12.20 28.65
CA ASN A 911 31.22 13.16 27.99
C ASN A 911 30.45 14.38 27.43
N LEU A 912 29.28 14.18 26.83
CA LEU A 912 28.40 15.26 26.37
C LEU A 912 27.94 16.16 27.53
N GLN A 913 27.54 15.58 28.66
CA GLN A 913 27.16 16.35 29.86
C GLN A 913 28.33 17.15 30.45
N ILE A 914 29.55 16.59 30.46
CA ILE A 914 30.75 17.30 30.92
C ILE A 914 31.06 18.46 29.97
N ALA A 915 31.05 18.23 28.66
CA ALA A 915 31.28 19.26 27.65
C ALA A 915 30.29 20.43 27.80
N ALA A 916 28.99 20.14 27.93
CA ALA A 916 27.95 21.15 28.08
C ALA A 916 28.02 21.92 29.42
N ARG A 917 28.44 21.28 30.53
CA ARG A 917 28.52 21.93 31.86
C ARG A 917 29.83 22.69 32.10
N THR A 918 30.93 22.31 31.45
CA THR A 918 32.27 22.85 31.72
C THR A 918 32.90 23.57 30.53
N ASN A 919 32.24 23.57 29.37
CA ASN A 919 32.79 24.06 28.09
C ASN A 919 34.09 23.35 27.66
N SER A 920 34.30 22.10 28.10
CA SER A 920 35.47 21.29 27.73
C SER A 920 35.39 20.81 26.28
N ARG A 921 36.37 21.24 25.47
CA ARG A 921 36.54 20.75 24.09
C ARG A 921 37.03 19.31 24.06
N GLU A 922 37.71 18.86 25.11
CA GLU A 922 38.30 17.54 25.25
C GLU A 922 37.21 16.50 25.48
N ALA A 923 36.27 16.77 26.39
CA ALA A 923 35.07 15.96 26.57
C ALA A 923 34.20 15.94 25.29
N TYR A 924 34.09 17.06 24.56
CA TYR A 924 33.34 17.09 23.29
C TYR A 924 34.02 16.26 22.19
N LYS A 925 35.36 16.29 22.07
CA LYS A 925 36.12 15.43 21.16
C LYS A 925 35.88 13.95 21.47
N GLU A 926 35.89 13.56 22.74
CA GLU A 926 35.71 12.17 23.15
C GLU A 926 34.26 11.69 22.94
N PHE A 927 33.26 12.52 23.27
CA PHE A 927 31.86 12.29 22.87
C PHE A 927 31.74 12.08 21.36
N SER A 928 32.32 13.00 20.57
CA SER A 928 32.28 12.92 19.10
C SER A 928 32.96 11.66 18.58
N ARG A 929 34.09 11.23 19.16
CA ARG A 929 34.78 9.99 18.83
C ARG A 929 33.89 8.78 19.08
N ILE A 930 33.36 8.63 20.30
CA ILE A 930 32.50 7.51 20.71
C ILE A 930 31.24 7.43 19.83
N THR A 931 30.53 8.56 19.64
CA THR A 931 29.30 8.56 18.83
C THR A 931 29.59 8.32 17.35
N ASN A 932 30.70 8.81 16.79
CA ASN A 932 31.09 8.49 15.42
C ASN A 932 31.51 7.01 15.23
N GLU A 933 32.02 6.36 16.27
CA GLU A 933 32.31 4.92 16.25
C GLU A 933 31.03 4.07 16.32
N GLN A 934 30.09 4.39 17.22
CA GLN A 934 28.80 3.70 17.27
C GLN A 934 27.95 3.96 16.02
N ASN A 935 28.00 5.16 15.45
CA ASN A 935 27.27 5.50 14.23
C ASN A 935 27.64 4.59 13.03
N LYS A 936 28.88 4.08 12.98
CA LYS A 936 29.37 3.10 11.98
C LYS A 936 28.86 1.67 12.17
N LYS A 937 28.43 1.30 13.39
CA LYS A 937 27.75 0.04 13.66
C LYS A 937 26.24 0.16 13.41
N VAL A 938 25.66 1.29 13.82
CA VAL A 938 24.21 1.44 13.96
C VAL A 938 23.51 1.95 12.69
N THR A 939 24.16 2.79 11.87
CA THR A 939 23.46 3.58 10.83
C THR A 939 24.05 3.49 9.43
N LEU A 940 23.22 3.75 8.42
CA LEU A 940 23.60 3.76 7.00
C LEU A 940 24.60 4.88 6.67
N ARG A 941 24.36 6.12 7.11
CA ARG A 941 25.37 7.21 7.03
C ARG A 941 26.70 6.86 7.69
N GLY A 942 26.73 5.90 8.63
CA GLY A 942 27.95 5.39 9.24
C GLY A 942 28.84 4.57 8.31
N GLN A 943 28.26 3.96 7.27
CA GLN A 943 29.00 3.25 6.22
C GLN A 943 29.60 4.21 5.18
N LEU A 944 29.16 5.47 5.17
CA LEU A 944 29.64 6.49 4.24
C LEU A 944 30.93 7.16 4.76
N LYS A 945 31.78 7.60 3.82
CA LYS A 945 33.00 8.36 4.12
C LYS A 945 33.22 9.47 3.12
N PHE A 946 33.59 10.65 3.60
CA PHE A 946 33.95 11.77 2.75
C PHE A 946 35.27 11.50 2.02
N LYS A 947 35.30 11.72 0.71
CA LYS A 947 36.52 11.71 -0.10
C LYS A 947 37.02 13.15 -0.26
N PHE A 948 37.79 13.62 0.70
CA PHE A 948 38.36 14.97 0.66
C PHE A 948 39.41 15.13 -0.44
N ASP A 949 39.49 16.32 -1.01
CA ASP A 949 40.53 16.75 -1.95
C ASP A 949 41.46 17.76 -1.23
N PRO A 950 42.71 17.38 -0.90
CA PRO A 950 43.65 18.28 -0.23
C PRO A 950 43.93 19.56 -1.00
N SER A 951 43.82 19.56 -2.34
CA SER A 951 44.06 20.75 -3.16
C SER A 951 42.96 21.81 -3.06
N ARG A 952 41.80 21.45 -2.51
CA ARG A 952 40.63 22.31 -2.31
C ARG A 952 40.35 22.61 -0.83
N SER A 953 41.31 22.35 0.06
CA SER A 953 41.20 22.65 1.49
C SER A 953 41.45 24.15 1.74
N ILE A 954 40.55 24.80 2.49
CA ILE A 954 40.62 26.22 2.82
C ILE A 954 40.99 26.45 4.29
N PRO A 955 41.55 27.63 4.66
CA PRO A 955 41.66 28.08 6.05
C PRO A 955 40.32 28.06 6.79
N LEU A 956 40.35 27.80 8.10
CA LEU A 956 39.13 27.69 8.92
C LEU A 956 38.40 29.05 9.06
N ASP A 957 39.12 30.15 8.92
CA ASP A 957 38.62 31.52 8.90
C ASP A 957 37.96 31.94 7.57
N GLU A 958 38.06 31.13 6.50
CA GLU A 958 37.27 31.27 5.28
C GLU A 958 35.93 30.51 5.34
N VAL A 959 35.69 29.70 6.39
CA VAL A 959 34.43 28.96 6.59
C VAL A 959 33.35 29.88 7.18
N GLU A 960 32.06 29.65 6.86
CA GLU A 960 30.97 30.43 7.43
C GLU A 960 31.01 30.42 8.99
N PRO A 961 30.88 31.58 9.65
CA PRO A 961 31.08 31.65 11.10
C PRO A 961 29.94 30.95 11.85
N VAL A 962 30.25 30.44 13.04
CA VAL A 962 29.32 29.65 13.89
C VAL A 962 28.01 30.38 14.17
N SER A 963 28.02 31.72 14.22
CA SER A 963 26.83 32.57 14.36
C SER A 963 25.85 32.50 13.20
N GLU A 964 26.29 32.10 12.00
CA GLU A 964 25.43 31.86 10.84
C GLU A 964 25.05 30.38 10.74
N ILE A 965 25.99 29.46 10.99
CA ILE A 965 25.72 28.01 11.04
C ILE A 965 24.57 27.69 12.00
N VAL A 966 24.59 28.26 13.22
CA VAL A 966 23.60 27.96 14.26
C VAL A 966 22.17 28.40 13.92
N LYS A 967 21.99 29.35 12.99
CA LYS A 967 20.67 29.77 12.48
C LYS A 967 19.98 28.66 11.70
N ARG A 968 20.76 27.72 11.14
CA ARG A 968 20.27 26.52 10.46
C ARG A 968 19.73 25.46 11.44
N PHE A 969 20.01 25.58 12.74
CA PHE A 969 19.62 24.59 13.76
C PHE A 969 18.24 24.90 14.36
N ALA A 970 17.45 23.85 14.58
CA ALA A 970 16.20 23.90 15.30
C ALA A 970 16.15 22.82 16.40
N THR A 971 15.69 23.13 17.61
CA THR A 971 15.42 22.09 18.61
C THR A 971 14.22 21.26 18.20
N GLY A 972 14.30 19.94 18.36
CA GLY A 972 13.19 19.03 18.05
C GLY A 972 11.89 19.39 18.76
N ALA A 973 10.77 19.19 18.05
CA ALA A 973 9.42 19.45 18.57
C ALA A 973 9.09 18.52 19.75
N MET A 974 9.15 19.04 20.98
CA MET A 974 8.94 18.28 22.22
C MET A 974 7.89 19.00 23.07
N SER A 975 6.73 18.36 23.26
CA SER A 975 5.57 19.03 23.87
C SER A 975 5.80 19.45 25.33
N LEU A 976 5.28 20.61 25.70
CA LEU A 976 5.05 20.96 27.11
C LEU A 976 4.13 19.89 27.74
N GLY A 977 4.65 19.20 28.76
CA GLY A 977 4.01 18.03 29.38
C GLY A 977 4.71 16.70 29.05
N SER A 978 5.24 16.51 27.84
CA SER A 978 6.19 15.40 27.62
C SER A 978 7.53 15.71 28.30
N ILE A 979 8.04 16.94 28.11
CA ILE A 979 9.13 17.52 28.89
C ILE A 979 8.58 18.53 29.93
N SER A 980 9.40 18.88 30.93
CA SER A 980 9.02 19.86 31.96
C SER A 980 9.00 21.30 31.43
N GLN A 981 8.43 22.22 32.20
CA GLN A 981 8.38 23.64 31.85
C GLN A 981 9.78 24.25 31.75
N GLU A 982 10.65 23.94 32.70
CA GLU A 982 12.01 24.45 32.80
C GLU A 982 12.85 23.99 31.59
N ALA A 983 12.73 22.72 31.20
CA ALA A 983 13.39 22.18 30.02
C ALA A 983 12.91 22.88 28.74
N HIS A 984 11.59 23.07 28.60
CA HIS A 984 10.99 23.70 27.43
C HIS A 984 11.34 25.19 27.31
N GLU A 985 11.31 25.94 28.41
CA GLU A 985 11.69 27.36 28.43
C GLU A 985 13.19 27.55 28.22
N THR A 986 14.03 26.67 28.78
CA THR A 986 15.50 26.69 28.57
C THR A 986 15.86 26.50 27.10
N LEU A 987 15.22 25.54 26.40
CA LEU A 987 15.45 25.31 24.97
C LEU A 987 15.06 26.54 24.13
N ALA A 988 13.92 27.18 24.43
CA ALA A 988 13.51 28.39 23.73
C ALA A 988 14.51 29.54 23.96
N MET A 989 14.87 29.81 25.22
CA MET A 989 15.83 30.86 25.58
C MET A 989 17.20 30.66 24.92
N ALA A 990 17.70 29.43 24.89
CA ALA A 990 18.99 29.10 24.30
C ALA A 990 19.00 29.32 22.78
N MET A 991 18.00 28.82 22.05
CA MET A 991 17.95 28.98 20.59
C MET A 991 17.72 30.44 20.18
N ASN A 992 16.82 31.15 20.87
CA ASN A 992 16.57 32.56 20.61
C ASN A 992 17.82 33.44 20.88
N ALA A 993 18.59 33.13 21.94
CA ALA A 993 19.86 33.81 22.22
C ALA A 993 20.98 33.50 21.20
N LEU A 994 20.92 32.35 20.53
CA LEU A 994 21.83 31.94 19.46
C LEU A 994 21.38 32.42 18.07
N GLY A 995 20.14 32.89 17.91
CA GLY A 995 19.54 33.19 16.61
C GLY A 995 19.08 31.96 15.80
N GLY A 996 19.09 30.77 16.42
CA GLY A 996 18.47 29.57 15.86
C GLY A 996 17.00 29.44 16.25
N ARG A 997 16.37 28.30 15.94
CA ARG A 997 14.91 28.12 16.11
C ARG A 997 14.54 27.12 17.21
N SER A 998 13.42 27.36 17.88
CA SER A 998 12.83 26.44 18.88
C SER A 998 11.38 26.08 18.53
N ASN A 999 10.88 24.95 19.01
CA ASN A 999 9.58 24.38 18.60
C ASN A 999 8.76 23.90 19.81
N THR A 1000 7.48 24.27 19.87
CA THR A 1000 6.56 23.95 20.99
C THR A 1000 6.21 22.48 21.16
N GLY A 1001 6.29 21.70 20.08
CA GLY A 1001 5.57 20.43 20.00
C GLY A 1001 4.04 20.59 20.19
N GLU A 1002 3.37 19.45 20.39
CA GLU A 1002 1.91 19.30 20.50
C GLU A 1002 1.29 19.80 21.83
N GLY A 1003 2.00 20.66 22.57
CA GLY A 1003 1.68 20.98 23.97
C GLY A 1003 0.97 22.30 24.23
N GLY A 1004 0.78 23.14 23.19
CA GLY A 1004 0.52 24.57 23.35
C GLY A 1004 1.74 25.31 23.91
N GLU A 1005 1.56 26.60 24.23
CA GLU A 1005 2.57 27.46 24.89
C GLU A 1005 1.85 28.49 25.77
N ASP A 1006 2.28 28.72 27.03
CA ASP A 1006 1.69 29.75 27.91
C ASP A 1006 1.87 31.14 27.25
N PRO A 1007 0.78 31.89 26.95
CA PRO A 1007 0.85 33.19 26.29
C PRO A 1007 1.74 34.23 26.98
N LYS A 1008 2.04 34.09 28.28
CA LYS A 1008 3.02 34.95 28.98
C LYS A 1008 4.40 34.92 28.32
N ARG A 1009 4.79 33.78 27.71
CA ARG A 1009 6.08 33.61 27.05
C ARG A 1009 6.21 34.43 25.76
N PHE A 1010 5.09 34.87 25.16
CA PHE A 1010 5.10 35.58 23.87
C PHE A 1010 5.75 36.97 23.94
N LEU A 1011 5.84 37.56 25.14
CA LEU A 1011 6.39 38.90 25.38
C LEU A 1011 7.86 38.90 25.81
N ASP A 1012 8.52 37.73 25.92
CA ASP A 1012 9.92 37.62 26.32
C ASP A 1012 10.70 36.54 25.55
N ASN A 1013 11.98 36.36 25.91
CA ASN A 1013 12.91 35.45 25.22
C ASN A 1013 12.55 33.95 25.31
N ARG A 1014 11.43 33.59 25.97
CA ARG A 1014 10.94 32.21 26.09
C ARG A 1014 9.92 31.82 25.02
N ARG A 1015 9.46 32.73 24.15
CA ARG A 1015 8.59 32.40 23.01
C ARG A 1015 9.29 31.39 22.10
N SER A 1016 8.66 30.26 21.79
CA SER A 1016 9.18 29.37 20.74
C SER A 1016 8.91 29.94 19.35
N SER A 1017 9.93 30.02 18.50
CA SER A 1017 9.83 30.60 17.14
C SER A 1017 8.94 29.77 16.21
N ILE A 1018 9.00 28.44 16.33
CA ILE A 1018 8.17 27.48 15.59
C ILE A 1018 6.99 27.05 16.48
N LYS A 1019 5.77 27.19 15.96
CA LYS A 1019 4.53 26.75 16.61
C LYS A 1019 3.98 25.52 15.90
N GLN A 1020 3.77 24.42 16.60
CA GLN A 1020 3.26 23.19 15.98
C GLN A 1020 1.72 23.15 15.97
N VAL A 1021 1.15 22.58 14.91
CA VAL A 1021 -0.26 22.23 14.75
C VAL A 1021 -0.34 20.73 14.47
N ALA A 1022 -1.02 20.00 15.35
CA ALA A 1022 -1.13 18.53 15.32
C ALA A 1022 -2.59 18.10 15.57
N SER A 1023 -2.92 16.83 15.31
CA SER A 1023 -4.29 16.30 15.28
C SER A 1023 -5.17 16.75 16.45
N GLY A 1024 -4.70 16.61 17.69
CA GLY A 1024 -5.45 16.99 18.89
C GLY A 1024 -5.64 18.51 19.12
N ARG A 1025 -5.07 19.39 18.28
CA ARG A 1025 -5.17 20.87 18.30
C ARG A 1025 -4.90 21.55 19.67
N PHE A 1026 -4.29 20.86 20.62
CA PHE A 1026 -4.06 21.35 21.99
C PHE A 1026 -3.35 22.71 22.03
N GLY A 1027 -4.00 23.70 22.65
CA GLY A 1027 -3.48 25.07 22.79
C GLY A 1027 -3.40 25.89 21.50
N VAL A 1028 -3.84 25.35 20.35
CA VAL A 1028 -3.86 26.08 19.07
C VAL A 1028 -4.97 27.13 19.11
N THR A 1029 -4.57 28.41 19.02
CA THR A 1029 -5.47 29.57 19.03
C THR A 1029 -4.91 30.64 18.10
N SER A 1030 -5.74 31.59 17.65
CA SER A 1030 -5.28 32.71 16.79
C SER A 1030 -4.14 33.50 17.44
N HIS A 1031 -4.16 33.69 18.76
CA HIS A 1031 -3.09 34.35 19.51
C HIS A 1031 -1.79 33.53 19.55
N TYR A 1032 -1.88 32.19 19.62
CA TYR A 1032 -0.73 31.29 19.52
C TYR A 1032 -0.11 31.28 18.10
N LEU A 1033 -0.95 31.24 17.06
CA LEU A 1033 -0.51 31.25 15.66
C LEU A 1033 0.12 32.58 15.24
N ALA A 1034 -0.48 33.72 15.62
CA ALA A 1034 0.06 35.05 15.36
C ALA A 1034 1.41 35.33 16.05
N ASN A 1035 1.75 34.56 17.10
CA ASN A 1035 3.04 34.62 17.80
C ASN A 1035 4.04 33.56 17.31
N SER A 1036 3.92 33.14 16.05
CA SER A 1036 4.87 32.25 15.34
C SER A 1036 5.70 33.00 14.29
N ASP A 1037 6.93 32.51 14.06
CA ASP A 1037 7.75 32.87 12.90
C ASP A 1037 7.64 31.77 11.80
N GLN A 1038 7.43 30.52 12.25
CA GLN A 1038 7.05 29.39 11.40
C GLN A 1038 5.93 28.60 12.09
N ILE A 1039 4.95 28.13 11.32
CA ILE A 1039 3.94 27.16 11.78
C ILE A 1039 4.31 25.79 11.21
N GLN A 1040 4.30 24.74 12.04
CA GLN A 1040 4.60 23.37 11.62
C GLN A 1040 3.36 22.47 11.71
N ILE A 1041 2.84 22.03 10.57
CA ILE A 1041 1.83 20.97 10.49
C ILE A 1041 2.54 19.63 10.76
N LYS A 1042 2.15 18.92 11.83
CA LYS A 1042 2.70 17.60 12.19
C LYS A 1042 1.79 16.49 11.69
N MET A 1043 2.09 15.96 10.50
CA MET A 1043 1.41 14.76 9.98
C MET A 1043 1.82 13.51 10.75
N ALA A 1044 3.12 13.33 11.01
CA ALA A 1044 3.64 12.12 11.67
C ALA A 1044 4.89 12.38 12.53
N GLN A 1045 5.33 11.34 13.27
CA GLN A 1045 6.63 11.34 13.94
C GLN A 1045 7.30 9.95 13.88
N GLY A 1046 8.61 9.91 13.69
CA GLY A 1046 9.32 8.66 13.43
C GLY A 1046 9.35 7.62 14.55
N ALA A 1047 9.02 8.03 15.78
CA ALA A 1047 8.88 7.14 16.92
C ALA A 1047 7.55 6.37 16.94
N LYS A 1048 6.53 6.89 16.24
CA LYS A 1048 5.23 6.24 16.01
C LYS A 1048 4.49 6.94 14.87
N PRO A 1049 4.76 6.56 13.61
CA PRO A 1049 4.06 7.11 12.46
C PRO A 1049 2.70 6.40 12.29
N GLY A 1050 1.74 7.09 11.68
CA GLY A 1050 0.33 6.64 11.64
C GLY A 1050 -0.39 6.67 13.00
N GLU A 1051 0.16 7.36 14.01
CA GLU A 1051 -0.37 7.39 15.39
C GLU A 1051 -0.39 8.81 15.98
N GLY A 1052 -1.40 9.11 16.79
CA GLY A 1052 -1.55 10.41 17.47
C GLY A 1052 -0.57 10.60 18.63
N GLY A 1053 -0.35 11.86 19.05
CA GLY A 1053 0.44 12.19 20.24
C GLY A 1053 -0.19 11.66 21.54
N GLU A 1054 0.61 11.18 22.49
CA GLU A 1054 0.15 10.63 23.78
C GLU A 1054 0.75 11.37 24.97
N LEU A 1055 -0.06 11.57 26.03
CA LEU A 1055 0.39 12.03 27.34
C LEU A 1055 -0.38 11.32 28.47
N PRO A 1056 0.28 10.52 29.32
CA PRO A 1056 -0.37 9.87 30.46
C PRO A 1056 -1.03 10.86 31.43
N GLY A 1057 -2.20 10.51 31.95
CA GLY A 1057 -3.05 11.44 32.73
C GLY A 1057 -2.38 12.03 33.97
N PHE A 1058 -1.52 11.27 34.65
CA PHE A 1058 -0.73 11.75 35.80
C PHE A 1058 0.29 12.85 35.45
N LYS A 1059 0.58 13.08 34.15
CA LYS A 1059 1.40 14.21 33.68
C LYS A 1059 0.56 15.43 33.27
N VAL A 1060 -0.78 15.31 33.26
CA VAL A 1060 -1.71 16.40 32.92
C VAL A 1060 -2.08 17.15 34.20
N SER A 1061 -1.12 17.90 34.74
CA SER A 1061 -1.36 18.81 35.86
C SER A 1061 -2.30 19.96 35.46
N GLU A 1062 -2.79 20.74 36.42
CA GLU A 1062 -3.65 21.91 36.16
C GLU A 1062 -3.07 22.88 35.14
N TYR A 1063 -1.75 23.10 35.18
CA TYR A 1063 -1.03 23.94 34.22
C TYR A 1063 -1.06 23.37 32.79
N ILE A 1064 -0.85 22.06 32.64
CA ILE A 1064 -0.91 21.38 31.35
C ILE A 1064 -2.35 21.32 30.82
N GLY A 1065 -3.31 20.98 31.68
CA GLY A 1065 -4.74 21.00 31.35
C GLY A 1065 -5.18 22.37 30.84
N LYS A 1066 -4.85 23.44 31.57
CA LYS A 1066 -5.14 24.82 31.20
C LYS A 1066 -4.52 25.22 29.85
N ASN A 1067 -3.22 24.96 29.64
CA ASN A 1067 -2.54 25.35 28.39
C ASN A 1067 -3.01 24.54 27.17
N ARG A 1068 -3.51 23.31 27.37
CA ARG A 1068 -4.04 22.46 26.29
C ARG A 1068 -5.56 22.62 26.06
N GLY A 1069 -6.28 23.25 26.99
CA GLY A 1069 -7.75 23.40 26.94
C GLY A 1069 -8.49 22.12 27.36
N THR A 1070 -8.00 21.41 28.37
CA THR A 1070 -8.48 20.06 28.72
C THR A 1070 -8.43 19.76 30.24
N THR A 1071 -9.05 18.66 30.64
CA THR A 1071 -9.27 18.28 32.05
C THR A 1071 -7.99 17.74 32.71
N PRO A 1072 -7.58 18.26 33.88
CA PRO A 1072 -6.45 17.71 34.65
C PRO A 1072 -6.65 16.24 35.03
N GLY A 1073 -5.55 15.48 35.10
CA GLY A 1073 -5.54 14.05 35.45
C GLY A 1073 -6.01 13.09 34.36
N VAL A 1074 -6.68 13.56 33.31
CA VAL A 1074 -7.19 12.73 32.21
C VAL A 1074 -6.08 12.44 31.19
N GLY A 1075 -5.95 11.18 30.76
CA GLY A 1075 -4.98 10.78 29.73
C GLY A 1075 -5.34 11.34 28.36
N LEU A 1076 -4.36 11.95 27.68
CA LEU A 1076 -4.55 12.56 26.37
C LEU A 1076 -3.95 11.67 25.28
N ILE A 1077 -4.81 10.93 24.57
CA ILE A 1077 -4.47 10.25 23.32
C ILE A 1077 -5.07 11.10 22.20
N SER A 1078 -4.24 11.73 21.38
CA SER A 1078 -4.70 12.50 20.21
C SER A 1078 -5.27 11.53 19.16
N PRO A 1079 -6.22 11.95 18.31
CA PRO A 1079 -6.59 11.16 17.13
C PRO A 1079 -5.34 10.89 16.26
N PRO A 1080 -5.23 9.73 15.59
CA PRO A 1080 -4.21 9.52 14.58
C PRO A 1080 -4.29 10.49 13.39
N PRO A 1081 -5.47 10.76 12.78
CA PRO A 1081 -5.56 11.69 11.67
C PRO A 1081 -5.68 13.15 12.14
N HIS A 1082 -5.42 14.08 11.23
CA HIS A 1082 -6.00 15.41 11.29
C HIS A 1082 -7.40 15.30 10.67
N HIS A 1083 -8.48 15.55 11.44
CA HIS A 1083 -9.86 15.47 10.91
C HIS A 1083 -10.22 16.60 9.92
N ASP A 1084 -9.28 17.51 9.68
CA ASP A 1084 -9.27 18.56 8.66
C ASP A 1084 -8.19 18.32 7.57
N ILE A 1085 -7.62 17.10 7.50
CA ILE A 1085 -6.76 16.64 6.40
C ILE A 1085 -7.06 15.16 6.10
N TYR A 1086 -7.96 14.89 5.16
CA TYR A 1086 -8.18 13.55 4.64
C TYR A 1086 -7.55 13.33 3.24
N SER A 1087 -7.11 14.40 2.60
CA SER A 1087 -6.38 14.38 1.31
C SER A 1087 -5.41 15.57 1.14
N ILE A 1088 -4.71 15.63 0.00
CA ILE A 1088 -3.69 16.65 -0.31
C ILE A 1088 -4.25 18.08 -0.44
N GLU A 1089 -5.45 18.24 -0.99
CA GLU A 1089 -6.13 19.53 -1.11
C GLU A 1089 -6.79 19.97 0.21
N ASP A 1090 -7.13 19.03 1.10
CA ASP A 1090 -7.51 19.37 2.48
C ASP A 1090 -6.29 19.94 3.25
N LEU A 1091 -5.08 19.38 3.02
CA LEU A 1091 -3.83 19.99 3.50
C LEU A 1091 -3.59 21.38 2.88
N ALA A 1092 -3.90 21.58 1.59
CA ALA A 1092 -3.81 22.88 0.94
C ALA A 1092 -4.69 23.93 1.64
N GLN A 1093 -5.93 23.55 1.97
CA GLN A 1093 -6.87 24.39 2.71
C GLN A 1093 -6.33 24.74 4.11
N LEU A 1094 -5.78 23.77 4.87
CA LEU A 1094 -5.16 24.08 6.17
C LEU A 1094 -3.94 25.02 6.02
N ILE A 1095 -3.13 24.88 4.97
CA ILE A 1095 -2.01 25.79 4.71
C ILE A 1095 -2.52 27.21 4.44
N HIS A 1096 -3.59 27.34 3.65
CA HIS A 1096 -4.27 28.62 3.39
C HIS A 1096 -4.81 29.25 4.69
N ASP A 1097 -5.49 28.48 5.54
CA ASP A 1097 -6.02 28.95 6.83
C ASP A 1097 -4.91 29.41 7.80
N LEU A 1098 -3.79 28.67 7.86
CA LEU A 1098 -2.65 29.03 8.69
C LEU A 1098 -1.91 30.27 8.15
N LYS A 1099 -1.87 30.47 6.82
CA LYS A 1099 -1.38 31.71 6.21
C LYS A 1099 -2.31 32.89 6.49
N ASN A 1100 -3.63 32.70 6.51
CA ASN A 1100 -4.57 33.74 6.92
C ASN A 1100 -4.41 34.12 8.41
N ALA A 1101 -4.08 33.14 9.28
CA ALA A 1101 -3.80 33.39 10.70
C ALA A 1101 -2.45 34.08 10.98
N GLN A 1102 -1.44 33.86 10.12
CA GLN A 1102 -0.11 34.50 10.22
C GLN A 1102 0.51 34.71 8.81
N PRO A 1103 0.16 35.81 8.12
CA PRO A 1103 0.57 36.04 6.71
C PRO A 1103 2.09 36.11 6.48
N LYS A 1104 2.87 36.45 7.51
CA LYS A 1104 4.34 36.55 7.42
C LYS A 1104 5.06 35.26 7.83
N GLY A 1105 4.35 34.27 8.36
CA GLY A 1105 4.95 33.04 8.84
C GLY A 1105 5.33 32.11 7.70
N GLU A 1106 6.47 31.44 7.84
CA GLU A 1106 6.72 30.21 7.10
C GLU A 1106 5.68 29.15 7.53
N VAL A 1107 5.28 28.27 6.61
CA VAL A 1107 4.57 27.03 6.98
C VAL A 1107 5.49 25.86 6.64
N SER A 1108 5.55 24.87 7.53
CA SER A 1108 6.33 23.64 7.35
C SER A 1108 5.47 22.41 7.55
N VAL A 1109 5.73 21.35 6.77
CA VAL A 1109 5.03 20.07 6.91
C VAL A 1109 6.02 19.03 7.40
N LYS A 1110 5.69 18.40 8.54
CA LYS A 1110 6.48 17.35 9.16
C LYS A 1110 5.93 15.97 8.78
N LEU A 1111 6.60 15.38 7.79
CA LEU A 1111 6.38 14.02 7.29
C LEU A 1111 7.33 13.04 8.00
N VAL A 1112 7.18 11.73 7.73
CA VAL A 1112 8.14 10.70 8.16
C VAL A 1112 8.65 9.92 6.95
N SER A 1113 9.94 9.61 6.92
CA SER A 1113 10.56 8.83 5.84
C SER A 1113 10.03 7.39 5.79
N GLU A 1114 9.62 6.97 4.60
CA GLU A 1114 9.25 5.61 4.17
C GLU A 1114 9.43 5.53 2.63
N VAL A 1115 8.99 4.46 1.96
CA VAL A 1115 8.80 4.47 0.50
C VAL A 1115 7.64 5.40 0.11
N GLY A 1116 7.63 5.96 -1.10
CA GLY A 1116 6.57 6.86 -1.55
C GLY A 1116 6.60 8.29 -0.99
N VAL A 1117 7.29 8.57 0.13
CA VAL A 1117 7.36 9.93 0.74
C VAL A 1117 7.86 11.03 -0.22
N GLY A 1118 8.63 10.68 -1.26
CA GLY A 1118 9.04 11.63 -2.32
C GLY A 1118 7.88 12.10 -3.20
N VAL A 1119 6.91 11.23 -3.48
CA VAL A 1119 5.67 11.53 -4.21
C VAL A 1119 4.75 12.37 -3.33
N VAL A 1120 4.63 12.03 -2.04
CA VAL A 1120 3.92 12.87 -1.04
C VAL A 1120 4.55 14.25 -0.95
N ALA A 1121 5.89 14.35 -0.88
CA ALA A 1121 6.61 15.61 -0.84
C ALA A 1121 6.38 16.49 -2.08
N ALA A 1122 6.33 15.90 -3.28
CA ALA A 1122 6.01 16.62 -4.52
C ALA A 1122 4.60 17.23 -4.48
N GLY A 1123 3.59 16.44 -4.05
CA GLY A 1123 2.24 16.94 -3.79
C GLY A 1123 2.21 18.09 -2.77
N VAL A 1124 2.94 17.95 -1.66
CA VAL A 1124 3.06 19.02 -0.66
C VAL A 1124 3.71 20.28 -1.25
N THR A 1125 4.68 20.17 -2.16
CA THR A 1125 5.25 21.37 -2.83
C THR A 1125 4.35 22.00 -3.89
N LYS A 1126 3.42 21.24 -4.50
CA LYS A 1126 2.39 21.82 -5.40
C LYS A 1126 1.47 22.79 -4.66
N VAL A 1127 1.10 22.48 -3.42
CA VAL A 1127 0.08 23.25 -2.68
C VAL A 1127 0.59 24.56 -2.06
N SER A 1128 1.90 24.73 -1.81
CA SER A 1128 2.50 26.05 -1.53
C SER A 1128 4.04 26.02 -1.45
N PHE A 1129 4.66 27.22 -1.42
CA PHE A 1129 6.06 27.38 -1.02
C PHE A 1129 6.23 27.10 0.49
N LEU A 1130 6.67 25.88 0.82
CA LEU A 1130 6.73 25.33 2.18
C LEU A 1130 8.14 24.86 2.54
N VAL A 1131 8.46 24.85 3.84
CA VAL A 1131 9.64 24.15 4.35
C VAL A 1131 9.27 22.70 4.67
N LEU A 1132 9.72 21.75 3.85
CA LEU A 1132 9.56 20.32 4.17
C LEU A 1132 10.49 19.92 5.31
N HIS A 1133 9.94 19.22 6.31
CA HIS A 1133 10.71 18.65 7.42
C HIS A 1133 10.52 17.12 7.43
N LEU A 1134 11.36 16.41 6.68
CA LEU A 1134 11.40 14.95 6.68
C LEU A 1134 11.96 14.47 8.02
N ASN A 1135 11.10 13.97 8.89
CA ASN A 1135 11.56 13.29 10.09
C ASN A 1135 12.04 11.88 9.70
N ARG A 1136 13.21 11.45 10.19
CA ARG A 1136 13.59 10.03 10.12
C ARG A 1136 12.48 9.21 10.77
N SER A 1137 12.03 8.12 10.15
CA SER A 1137 11.51 7.01 10.94
C SER A 1137 12.68 6.43 11.73
N ILE A 1138 12.41 5.70 12.82
CA ILE A 1138 13.46 4.97 13.56
C ILE A 1138 14.36 4.09 12.65
N HIS A 1139 13.90 3.72 11.43
CA HIS A 1139 14.59 2.78 10.55
C HIS A 1139 14.80 3.22 9.08
N HIS A 1140 14.39 4.42 8.64
CA HIS A 1140 14.34 4.77 7.21
C HIS A 1140 15.35 5.82 6.70
N ILE A 1141 15.49 5.81 5.37
CA ILE A 1141 16.74 6.02 4.63
C ILE A 1141 16.94 7.45 4.10
N PHE A 1142 15.87 8.17 3.76
CA PHE A 1142 15.95 9.28 2.78
C PHE A 1142 16.96 10.40 3.14
N HIS A 1143 17.14 10.69 4.43
CA HIS A 1143 18.06 11.74 4.89
C HIS A 1143 19.55 11.40 4.75
N ASP A 1144 19.92 10.13 4.52
CA ASP A 1144 21.32 9.70 4.44
C ASP A 1144 21.87 9.74 3.00
N ILE A 1145 21.01 10.05 2.02
CA ILE A 1145 21.36 10.16 0.58
C ILE A 1145 20.99 11.55 0.01
N SER A 1146 19.94 12.20 0.52
CA SER A 1146 19.47 13.51 0.04
C SER A 1146 20.58 14.55 -0.05
N ASP A 1147 21.39 14.66 1.00
CA ASP A 1147 22.42 15.70 1.18
C ASP A 1147 23.57 15.62 0.15
N ILE A 1148 23.66 14.51 -0.59
CA ILE A 1148 24.61 14.31 -1.69
C ILE A 1148 23.96 14.68 -3.04
N CYS A 1149 22.73 14.23 -3.29
CA CYS A 1149 22.09 14.35 -4.60
C CYS A 1149 21.53 15.76 -4.92
N THR A 1150 21.16 16.59 -3.93
CA THR A 1150 20.72 17.97 -4.22
C THR A 1150 21.85 18.87 -4.73
N PHE A 1151 23.11 18.53 -4.46
CA PHE A 1151 24.27 19.33 -4.90
C PHE A 1151 24.73 19.05 -6.33
N SER A 1152 24.47 17.85 -6.88
CA SER A 1152 24.89 17.49 -8.23
C SER A 1152 24.01 18.13 -9.31
N ASN A 1153 22.68 18.02 -9.18
CA ASN A 1153 21.76 18.37 -10.26
C ASN A 1153 21.57 19.88 -10.47
N LEU A 1154 22.06 20.72 -9.54
CA LEU A 1154 22.09 22.18 -9.69
C LEU A 1154 23.34 22.70 -10.43
N TYR A 1155 24.38 21.89 -10.62
CA TYR A 1155 25.67 22.37 -11.13
C TYR A 1155 25.89 22.24 -12.64
N GLU A 1156 25.16 21.36 -13.34
CA GLU A 1156 25.34 21.18 -14.79
C GLU A 1156 24.75 22.33 -15.64
N GLY A 1157 23.87 23.15 -15.07
CA GLY A 1157 23.25 24.29 -15.76
C GLY A 1157 24.17 25.49 -16.04
N PHE A 1158 25.31 25.63 -15.35
CA PHE A 1158 26.16 26.84 -15.39
C PHE A 1158 27.63 26.55 -15.73
N SER A 1159 27.90 26.11 -16.97
CA SER A 1159 29.29 25.93 -17.44
C SER A 1159 29.53 26.18 -18.95
N ARG A 1160 29.00 27.27 -19.51
CA ARG A 1160 29.40 27.75 -20.86
C ARG A 1160 29.74 29.25 -20.91
N SER A 1161 30.73 29.55 -21.76
CA SER A 1161 31.25 30.87 -22.15
C SER A 1161 31.76 31.81 -21.04
N CYS A 1162 33.09 31.85 -20.86
CA CYS A 1162 33.85 33.10 -21.03
C CYS A 1162 35.34 32.82 -21.31
N ASN A 1163 35.80 33.13 -22.52
CA ASN A 1163 37.23 33.20 -22.88
C ASN A 1163 37.70 34.65 -22.76
N CYS A 1164 38.72 34.93 -21.94
CA CYS A 1164 39.52 36.16 -22.03
C CYS A 1164 40.94 35.93 -21.48
N GLN A 1165 41.92 36.64 -22.03
CA GLN A 1165 43.34 36.48 -21.72
C GLN A 1165 43.87 37.57 -20.77
N TRP A 1166 44.98 37.26 -20.11
CA TRP A 1166 45.73 38.14 -19.19
C TRP A 1166 46.39 39.33 -19.91
N PRO A 1167 46.65 40.48 -19.22
CA PRO A 1167 48.01 40.69 -18.69
C PRO A 1167 48.18 41.54 -17.39
N ARG A 1168 48.91 40.96 -16.43
CA ARG A 1168 50.02 41.53 -15.61
C ARG A 1168 49.90 42.83 -14.76
N TRP A 1169 50.17 42.65 -13.46
CA TRP A 1169 51.11 43.42 -12.57
C TRP A 1169 50.80 44.88 -12.16
N ARG A 1170 50.68 45.12 -10.83
CA ARG A 1170 51.79 45.68 -9.98
C ARG A 1170 51.47 45.67 -8.46
N ASN A 1171 52.52 45.85 -7.66
CA ASN A 1171 52.55 45.82 -6.18
C ASN A 1171 51.91 47.08 -5.53
N GLY A 1172 51.57 47.01 -4.24
CA GLY A 1172 51.40 48.23 -3.40
C GLY A 1172 50.79 47.98 -2.01
N SER A 1173 51.61 48.03 -0.96
CA SER A 1173 51.21 47.90 0.45
C SER A 1173 50.83 49.24 1.10
N SER A 1174 50.10 49.17 2.23
CA SER A 1174 49.72 50.28 3.15
C SER A 1174 48.73 51.33 2.59
N GLY A 1175 47.93 52.03 3.41
CA GLY A 1175 47.85 52.04 4.88
C GLY A 1175 46.53 52.64 5.42
N MET A 1176 46.54 53.05 6.68
CA MET A 1176 45.40 53.64 7.43
C MET A 1176 44.66 54.77 6.68
N ASP A 1177 43.33 54.81 6.72
CA ASP A 1177 42.61 55.58 7.75
C ASP A 1177 41.07 55.44 7.76
N ARG A 1178 40.44 55.92 8.84
CA ARG A 1178 39.00 56.28 9.00
C ARG A 1178 38.94 57.81 9.26
N PRO A 1179 37.81 58.57 9.13
CA PRO A 1179 36.43 58.11 9.33
C PRO A 1179 35.32 58.84 8.51
N GLN A 1180 34.07 58.64 8.94
CA GLN A 1180 32.88 59.52 8.79
C GLN A 1180 32.21 59.73 7.41
N GLY A 1181 30.92 59.35 7.35
CA GLY A 1181 29.86 60.33 7.05
C GLY A 1181 29.23 60.35 5.66
N CYS A 1182 28.20 59.52 5.42
CA CYS A 1182 26.82 60.01 5.23
C CYS A 1182 25.75 58.90 5.11
N ARG A 1183 24.51 59.25 5.48
CA ARG A 1183 23.24 58.65 5.07
C ARG A 1183 22.54 59.64 4.11
N PRO A 1184 21.37 59.32 3.52
CA PRO A 1184 21.01 58.12 2.75
C PRO A 1184 20.40 58.49 1.37
N SER A 1185 20.17 57.53 0.48
CA SER A 1185 19.26 57.73 -0.66
C SER A 1185 18.55 56.44 -1.04
N LEU A 1186 17.22 56.51 -1.18
CA LEU A 1186 16.39 55.43 -1.70
C LEU A 1186 16.73 55.13 -3.16
N GLY A 1187 16.65 53.86 -3.55
CA GLY A 1187 16.65 53.42 -4.94
C GLY A 1187 15.80 52.15 -5.04
N ALA A 1188 14.57 52.29 -5.52
CA ALA A 1188 13.72 51.14 -5.81
C ALA A 1188 14.12 50.53 -7.15
N GLY A 1189 14.21 49.21 -7.20
CA GLY A 1189 14.48 48.44 -8.41
C GLY A 1189 14.14 46.98 -8.15
N ALA A 1190 13.13 46.46 -8.84
CA ALA A 1190 12.68 45.10 -8.69
C ALA A 1190 13.42 44.17 -9.67
N CYS A 1191 13.91 43.06 -9.16
CA CYS A 1191 14.09 41.76 -9.83
C CYS A 1191 14.14 40.70 -8.73
#